data_AF-A0A7J0CZU0-F1
#
_entry.id   AF-A0A7J0CZU0-F1
#
_cell.length_a   1.000
_cell.length_b   1.000
_cell.length_c   1.000
_cell.angle_alpha   90.00
_cell.angle_beta   90.00
_cell.angle_gamma   90.00
#
_symmetry.space_group_name_H-M   'P 1'
#
loop_
_entity.id
_entity.type
_entity.pdbx_description
1 polymer ?
#
loop_
_entity_poly.entity_id
_entity_poly.type
_entity_poly.pdbx_seq_one_letter_code
_entity_poly.pdbx_strand_id
1 'polypeptide(L)'
;MAVPIGLAPVARADGGGLGRPGLPDARVSKVRAIDTPGAEAARAQVAKDKKANAAQAARARTDQRKGWPGRGTAILRTERSGSAAAKPGGLPVTVRPAGGKAAAPAGTETRVSVLDPAAAAAAGVTGVLLTAEAAAAGQVEIGIDYTELAGAIGGGWSGRLRLVRLPDCALTTPSRTECREQTPLPSRNDPADRTVTAAVELPGSLSRTGARTAAAPSSGGAAVFALAATGAGEGAAPDGSGDYSATDLAPSATWEAGGSSGSFTWKYDFTMPPAAAGPSPSLSLAYSSGSVDGRSAATNNQGTSVGEGFAVSDSFIERTYGSCDDDGHDGIHDQCWKYDNARLVLNGVSSLLVKDTGNTWRLENDDASTVTRSTGADNGDDNGEYWTVVTGDGTKYVFGLDKLDGATTQRTNSAWTVPVFGDDSGEPGYDAATSFAGRSLTQAWRWNLDLVEDTSGNAATYWYAKEANHYKKNKAAKANASYIRGGYLKEISYGLRKGALFTDKPDAKVTFGYAERCTASDCSSLTKDTADNWPDVPFDAICSDGDADCLAVGPSFFSRKRMTSVDTFSWNATTSAFDPVDSWALTQQFLDGGDIGDTSDRVLTLKSIKRTGKAGTAIGMDPVSFTYHMRPNRVDGTDDILPLTRPRISTVTSETGAITTVTMSAPECVRSQVIGAAQDTNTRSCYPLYWNINGAEDASVDWFHKYRVLAVTVSDPAGNNETVEHAYSYSGAAWNYGDDPFIPRDERTWSDWRGYRQVTVNKGAVGTTRSKTVSLYMQGMDGDRLKDGTTRSVDVAPLSTPDLGLATLKDSDQYAGHLRQQVVFNGSTAVSATSSQPWSEETARQSVPGADDHIARYVRPEKEITHTYLTATNAWRSRTVEKKYDSHGMVYQEQDRGDDAKSGDETCTRTWYARNTDAGLVAQVSRERVVGKLCSVLDSALSLPATSAARGDVLSDTATAYDNATWSATMKPTKGLPTWTGRAKSYSATVPAWQTVETTGHDTLGRVTSVKNALGRGPRPTTHPSPPARSPRRSSPTPRATRSPPSSTPGAGSTCGSTTRTSRRRSSPTTRWAG
;
A
#
# COMPACT_ATOMS: atom_id res chain seq x y z
N MET A 1 22.37 4.83 19.09
CA MET A 1 23.26 5.75 18.32
C MET A 1 23.99 6.66 19.30
N ALA A 2 25.18 6.25 19.75
CA ALA A 2 26.12 7.13 20.43
C ALA A 2 27.19 7.56 19.42
N VAL A 3 27.43 8.86 19.29
CA VAL A 3 28.51 9.40 18.44
C VAL A 3 29.84 9.12 19.15
N PRO A 4 30.82 8.44 18.51
CA PRO A 4 32.13 8.28 19.11
C PRO A 4 32.87 9.62 19.04
N ILE A 5 33.19 10.18 20.21
CA ILE A 5 34.13 11.30 20.33
C ILE A 5 35.52 10.70 20.24
N GLY A 6 36.09 10.69 19.03
CA GLY A 6 37.48 10.34 18.78
C GLY A 6 38.44 11.39 19.34
N LEU A 7 39.45 10.92 20.07
CA LEU A 7 40.58 11.69 20.59
C LEU A 7 41.30 12.44 19.47
N ALA A 8 41.50 13.75 19.67
CA ALA A 8 42.27 14.60 18.78
C ALA A 8 43.76 14.21 18.78
N PRO A 9 44.45 14.23 17.62
CA PRO A 9 45.90 14.11 17.59
C PRO A 9 46.53 15.33 18.29
N VAL A 10 47.40 15.07 19.25
CA VAL A 10 48.20 16.11 19.89
C VAL A 10 49.31 16.50 18.92
N ALA A 11 49.05 17.48 18.07
CA ALA A 11 50.11 18.20 17.37
C ALA A 11 50.87 19.05 18.40
N ARG A 12 52.13 18.69 18.67
CA ARG A 12 53.06 19.56 19.40
C ARG A 12 53.35 20.76 18.49
N ALA A 13 52.85 21.94 18.87
CA ALA A 13 53.18 23.18 18.19
C ALA A 13 54.63 23.54 18.49
N ASP A 14 55.44 23.63 17.43
CA ASP A 14 56.74 24.30 17.49
C ASP A 14 56.50 25.80 17.75
N GLY A 15 57.37 26.42 18.53
CA GLY A 15 57.14 27.72 19.16
C GLY A 15 56.84 28.85 18.18
N GLY A 16 55.56 29.23 18.09
CA GLY A 16 55.10 30.45 17.41
C GLY A 16 53.59 30.57 17.57
N GLY A 17 53.14 31.55 18.37
CA GLY A 17 51.72 31.72 18.66
C GLY A 17 50.88 31.81 17.38
N LEU A 18 49.92 30.88 17.22
CA LEU A 18 48.91 30.99 16.18
C LEU A 18 48.06 32.22 16.50
N GLY A 19 48.38 33.34 15.84
CA GLY A 19 47.58 34.56 15.90
C GLY A 19 46.11 34.23 15.65
N ARG A 20 45.23 34.97 16.35
CA ARG A 20 43.77 34.87 16.21
C ARG A 20 43.43 34.79 14.71
N PRO A 21 42.81 33.71 14.21
CA PRO A 21 42.39 33.65 12.81
C PRO A 21 41.57 34.91 12.52
N GLY A 22 41.95 35.66 11.49
CA GLY A 22 41.19 36.82 11.08
C GLY A 22 39.75 36.37 10.88
N LEU A 23 38.80 36.93 11.65
CA LEU A 23 37.40 36.78 11.33
C LEU A 23 37.23 37.37 9.94
N PRO A 24 36.68 36.62 8.96
CA PRO A 24 36.32 37.22 7.68
C PRO A 24 35.46 38.44 7.96
N ASP A 25 35.71 39.55 7.25
CA ASP A 25 34.83 40.71 7.32
C ASP A 25 33.37 40.27 7.18
N ALA A 26 32.49 40.84 7.99
CA ALA A 26 31.07 40.58 7.89
C ALA A 26 30.65 40.87 6.44
N ARG A 27 30.31 39.81 5.68
CA ARG A 27 29.79 39.98 4.32
C ARG A 27 28.49 40.76 4.44
N VAL A 28 28.53 42.04 4.06
CA VAL A 28 27.31 42.83 3.87
C VAL A 28 26.61 42.26 2.66
N SER A 29 25.65 41.36 2.88
CA SER A 29 24.76 40.91 1.82
C SER A 29 23.88 42.09 1.42
N LYS A 30 24.09 42.62 0.20
CA LYS A 30 23.12 43.53 -0.42
C LYS A 30 21.84 42.74 -0.69
N VAL A 31 20.85 42.90 0.18
CA VAL A 31 19.49 42.37 -0.03
C VAL A 31 18.72 43.33 -0.93
N ARG A 32 17.96 42.79 -1.87
CA ARG A 32 17.01 43.54 -2.71
C ARG A 32 15.62 42.94 -2.50
N ALA A 33 14.59 43.76 -2.59
CA ALA A 33 13.22 43.23 -2.65
C ALA A 33 13.08 42.36 -3.92
N ILE A 34 12.42 41.23 -3.78
CA ILE A 34 12.03 40.38 -4.91
C ILE A 34 10.55 40.66 -5.13
N ASP A 35 10.25 41.45 -6.16
CA ASP A 35 8.89 41.92 -6.45
C ASP A 35 8.16 41.04 -7.48
N THR A 36 8.87 40.06 -8.07
CA THR A 36 8.34 39.11 -9.04
C THR A 36 8.44 37.67 -8.53
N PRO A 37 7.38 36.86 -8.62
CA PRO A 37 7.44 35.45 -8.28
C PRO A 37 8.46 34.66 -9.14
N GLY A 38 9.34 33.84 -8.54
CA GLY A 38 10.36 33.02 -9.25
C GLY A 38 9.83 31.67 -9.79
N ALA A 39 10.64 30.79 -10.36
CA ALA A 39 10.16 29.47 -10.87
C ALA A 39 8.99 29.53 -11.90
N GLU A 40 9.08 30.43 -12.89
CA GLU A 40 8.04 30.63 -13.91
C GLU A 40 7.64 29.34 -14.64
N ALA A 41 8.62 28.52 -15.07
CA ALA A 41 8.36 27.26 -15.77
C ALA A 41 7.57 26.25 -14.90
N ALA A 42 7.92 26.11 -13.61
CA ALA A 42 7.22 25.23 -12.70
C ALA A 42 5.76 25.70 -12.48
N ARG A 43 5.54 27.01 -12.33
CA ARG A 43 4.19 27.57 -12.26
C ARG A 43 3.39 27.36 -13.54
N ALA A 44 4.00 27.54 -14.71
CA ALA A 44 3.36 27.30 -15.99
C ALA A 44 2.96 25.82 -16.14
N GLN A 45 3.81 24.89 -15.70
CA GLN A 45 3.49 23.46 -15.65
C GLN A 45 2.30 23.17 -14.73
N VAL A 46 2.29 23.73 -13.50
CA VAL A 46 1.14 23.61 -12.59
C VAL A 46 -0.14 24.13 -13.23
N ALA A 47 -0.10 25.29 -13.90
CA ALA A 47 -1.27 25.85 -14.58
C ALA A 47 -1.76 24.98 -15.75
N LYS A 48 -0.82 24.44 -16.55
CA LYS A 48 -1.11 23.50 -17.64
C LYS A 48 -1.78 22.23 -17.11
N ASP A 49 -1.23 21.62 -16.07
CA ASP A 49 -1.77 20.40 -15.50
C ASP A 49 -3.12 20.63 -14.84
N LYS A 50 -3.30 21.77 -14.14
CA LYS A 50 -4.62 22.16 -13.60
C LYS A 50 -5.65 22.30 -14.72
N LYS A 51 -5.30 22.92 -15.85
CA LYS A 51 -6.19 23.03 -17.01
C LYS A 51 -6.54 21.67 -17.59
N ALA A 52 -5.55 20.77 -17.74
CA ALA A 52 -5.76 19.41 -18.22
C ALA A 52 -6.66 18.60 -17.27
N ASN A 53 -6.38 18.63 -15.96
CA ASN A 53 -7.19 17.95 -14.96
C ASN A 53 -8.61 18.52 -14.87
N ALA A 54 -8.79 19.84 -15.04
CA ALA A 54 -10.12 20.44 -15.09
C ALA A 54 -10.91 19.98 -16.32
N ALA A 55 -10.25 19.81 -17.47
CA ALA A 55 -10.88 19.26 -18.67
C ALA A 55 -11.26 17.78 -18.48
N GLN A 56 -10.37 16.96 -17.91
CA GLN A 56 -10.66 15.57 -17.53
C GLN A 56 -11.86 15.49 -16.58
N ALA A 57 -11.90 16.32 -15.54
CA ALA A 57 -13.02 16.34 -14.62
C ALA A 57 -14.31 16.94 -15.22
N ALA A 58 -14.23 17.71 -16.30
CA ALA A 58 -15.39 18.17 -17.04
C ALA A 58 -15.96 17.04 -17.90
N ARG A 59 -15.10 16.28 -18.62
CA ARG A 59 -15.50 15.08 -19.36
C ARG A 59 -16.15 14.02 -18.46
N ALA A 60 -15.52 13.76 -17.32
CA ALA A 60 -16.05 12.89 -16.27
C ALA A 60 -17.47 13.29 -15.79
N ARG A 61 -17.88 14.55 -15.96
CA ARG A 61 -19.25 15.00 -15.64
C ARG A 61 -20.19 14.94 -16.84
N THR A 62 -19.70 15.18 -18.06
CA THR A 62 -20.53 15.16 -19.27
C THR A 62 -20.87 13.75 -19.74
N ASP A 63 -20.00 12.78 -19.47
CA ASP A 63 -20.18 11.40 -19.94
C ASP A 63 -21.11 10.59 -19.02
N GLN A 64 -21.76 11.24 -18.04
CA GLN A 64 -22.86 10.70 -17.24
C GLN A 64 -24.15 10.70 -18.07
N ARG A 65 -24.21 9.81 -19.07
CA ARG A 65 -25.41 9.62 -19.90
C ARG A 65 -26.29 8.50 -19.34
N LYS A 66 -27.60 8.74 -19.39
CA LYS A 66 -28.64 7.79 -19.00
C LYS A 66 -29.73 7.75 -20.08
N GLY A 67 -29.56 6.86 -21.06
CA GLY A 67 -30.50 6.62 -22.15
C GLY A 67 -30.89 5.15 -22.23
N TRP A 68 -31.92 4.75 -21.46
CA TRP A 68 -32.52 3.43 -21.60
C TRP A 68 -33.39 3.36 -22.85
N PRO A 69 -33.30 2.30 -23.68
CA PRO A 69 -34.15 2.19 -24.86
C PRO A 69 -35.61 1.96 -24.47
N GLY A 70 -36.51 2.47 -25.30
CA GLY A 70 -37.93 2.17 -25.22
C GLY A 70 -38.30 0.90 -25.98
N ARG A 71 -39.59 0.57 -26.01
CA ARG A 71 -40.10 -0.50 -26.86
C ARG A 71 -40.01 -0.11 -28.34
N GLY A 72 -39.53 -1.01 -29.19
CA GLY A 72 -39.62 -0.84 -30.64
C GLY A 72 -39.15 -2.06 -31.43
N THR A 73 -39.54 -2.12 -32.70
CA THR A 73 -39.24 -3.25 -33.58
C THR A 73 -38.67 -2.75 -34.90
N ALA A 74 -37.69 -3.45 -35.43
CA ALA A 74 -37.12 -3.22 -36.75
C ALA A 74 -36.95 -4.55 -37.50
N ILE A 75 -37.05 -4.51 -38.82
CA ILE A 75 -36.70 -5.62 -39.70
C ILE A 75 -35.42 -5.22 -40.43
N LEU A 76 -34.36 -5.98 -40.20
CA LEU A 76 -33.07 -5.82 -40.85
C LEU A 76 -32.90 -6.92 -41.89
N ARG A 77 -32.30 -6.61 -43.04
CA ARG A 77 -32.05 -7.60 -44.08
C ARG A 77 -30.55 -7.85 -44.16
N THR A 78 -30.11 -9.08 -43.94
CA THR A 78 -28.68 -9.40 -43.98
C THR A 78 -28.10 -9.12 -45.36
N GLU A 79 -26.99 -8.39 -45.43
CA GLU A 79 -26.32 -8.12 -46.68
C GLU A 79 -25.29 -9.22 -47.00
N ARG A 80 -24.98 -9.40 -48.29
CA ARG A 80 -23.97 -10.39 -48.72
C ARG A 80 -22.55 -10.01 -48.26
N SER A 81 -22.32 -8.73 -48.04
CA SER A 81 -21.11 -8.13 -47.48
C SER A 81 -21.53 -6.88 -46.72
N GLY A 82 -21.29 -6.83 -45.40
CA GLY A 82 -21.67 -5.70 -44.54
C GLY A 82 -22.69 -6.07 -43.47
N SER A 83 -23.03 -5.10 -42.62
CA SER A 83 -24.06 -5.20 -41.59
C SER A 83 -25.25 -4.30 -41.93
N ALA A 84 -26.46 -4.81 -41.71
CA ALA A 84 -27.65 -3.97 -41.71
C ALA A 84 -27.80 -3.35 -40.32
N ALA A 85 -28.17 -2.07 -40.25
CA ALA A 85 -28.34 -1.34 -38.99
C ALA A 85 -29.75 -0.76 -38.85
N ALA A 86 -30.31 -0.76 -37.65
CA ALA A 86 -31.57 -0.13 -37.31
C ALA A 86 -31.56 0.37 -35.86
N LYS A 87 -32.58 1.17 -35.46
CA LYS A 87 -32.70 1.70 -34.09
C LYS A 87 -34.04 1.35 -33.42
N PRO A 88 -34.40 0.06 -33.27
CA PRO A 88 -35.63 -0.34 -32.59
C PRO A 88 -35.68 0.24 -31.16
N GLY A 89 -36.70 1.04 -30.85
CA GLY A 89 -36.84 1.62 -29.52
C GLY A 89 -35.75 2.63 -29.13
N GLY A 90 -34.97 3.11 -30.11
CA GLY A 90 -33.82 3.99 -29.90
C GLY A 90 -32.49 3.27 -29.69
N LEU A 91 -32.48 1.94 -29.51
CA LEU A 91 -31.25 1.15 -29.38
C LEU A 91 -30.65 0.85 -30.77
N PRO A 92 -29.44 1.29 -31.10
CA PRO A 92 -28.80 0.90 -32.35
C PRO A 92 -28.44 -0.59 -32.31
N VAL A 93 -28.95 -1.34 -33.29
CA VAL A 93 -28.71 -2.76 -33.47
C VAL A 93 -28.22 -3.01 -34.88
N THR A 94 -27.20 -3.85 -35.01
CA THR A 94 -26.70 -4.35 -36.28
C THR A 94 -26.93 -5.85 -36.41
N VAL A 95 -27.16 -6.31 -37.64
CA VAL A 95 -27.27 -7.73 -37.96
C VAL A 95 -26.46 -8.02 -39.23
N ARG A 96 -25.66 -9.09 -39.19
CA ARG A 96 -24.96 -9.63 -40.38
C ARG A 96 -24.98 -11.16 -40.37
N PRO A 97 -24.79 -11.83 -41.52
CA PRO A 97 -24.60 -13.29 -41.53
C PRO A 97 -23.42 -13.67 -40.63
N ALA A 98 -23.58 -14.69 -39.78
CA ALA A 98 -22.46 -15.25 -39.04
C ALA A 98 -21.44 -15.89 -40.01
N GLY A 99 -20.19 -16.06 -39.61
CA GLY A 99 -19.21 -16.81 -40.40
C GLY A 99 -19.52 -18.32 -40.42
N GLY A 100 -19.17 -19.01 -41.50
CA GLY A 100 -19.16 -20.49 -41.54
C GLY A 100 -20.42 -21.15 -42.12
N LYS A 101 -20.51 -22.48 -41.98
CA LYS A 101 -21.53 -23.33 -42.65
C LYS A 101 -22.95 -23.19 -42.08
N ALA A 102 -23.07 -22.72 -40.84
CA ALA A 102 -24.34 -22.53 -40.14
C ALA A 102 -24.94 -21.12 -40.34
N ALA A 103 -24.27 -20.26 -41.12
CA ALA A 103 -24.69 -18.90 -41.38
C ALA A 103 -26.07 -18.84 -42.05
N ALA A 104 -26.91 -17.90 -41.61
CA ALA A 104 -28.15 -17.60 -42.32
C ALA A 104 -27.84 -17.12 -43.77
N PRO A 105 -28.67 -17.49 -44.77
CA PRO A 105 -28.47 -17.04 -46.14
C PRO A 105 -28.41 -15.51 -46.25
N ALA A 106 -27.58 -14.98 -47.16
CA ALA A 106 -27.58 -13.55 -47.46
C ALA A 106 -28.97 -13.11 -47.97
N GLY A 107 -29.44 -11.96 -47.52
CA GLY A 107 -30.77 -11.44 -47.80
C GLY A 107 -31.87 -11.98 -46.87
N THR A 108 -31.50 -12.70 -45.81
CA THR A 108 -32.45 -13.14 -44.76
C THR A 108 -32.95 -11.91 -44.00
N GLU A 109 -34.27 -11.79 -43.89
CA GLU A 109 -34.90 -10.78 -43.04
C GLU A 109 -34.85 -11.26 -41.58
N THR A 110 -34.36 -10.40 -40.70
CA THR A 110 -34.26 -10.62 -39.25
C THR A 110 -35.08 -9.53 -38.56
N ARG A 111 -36.11 -9.92 -37.83
CA ARG A 111 -36.88 -9.01 -37.00
C ARG A 111 -36.25 -8.96 -35.62
N VAL A 112 -35.87 -7.77 -35.17
CA VAL A 112 -35.40 -7.51 -33.81
C VAL A 112 -36.40 -6.60 -33.11
N SER A 113 -36.86 -7.00 -31.93
CA SER A 113 -37.76 -6.21 -31.09
C SER A 113 -37.11 -5.95 -29.74
N VAL A 114 -36.88 -4.69 -29.41
CA VAL A 114 -36.44 -4.26 -28.08
C VAL A 114 -37.68 -4.06 -27.21
N LEU A 115 -37.66 -4.65 -26.01
CA LEU A 115 -38.73 -4.56 -25.03
C LEU A 115 -38.49 -3.36 -24.10
N ASP A 116 -39.54 -2.93 -23.40
CA ASP A 116 -39.43 -1.81 -22.48
C ASP A 116 -38.65 -2.18 -21.19
N PRO A 117 -38.12 -1.19 -20.43
CA PRO A 117 -37.38 -1.44 -19.20
C PRO A 117 -38.17 -2.19 -18.12
N ALA A 118 -39.51 -2.14 -18.14
CA ALA A 118 -40.35 -2.86 -17.19
C ALA A 118 -40.38 -4.35 -17.49
N ALA A 119 -40.43 -4.75 -18.77
CA ALA A 119 -40.28 -6.13 -19.20
C ALA A 119 -38.88 -6.69 -18.86
N ALA A 120 -37.82 -5.92 -19.11
CA ALA A 120 -36.46 -6.30 -18.71
C ALA A 120 -36.35 -6.52 -17.20
N ALA A 121 -36.86 -5.58 -16.39
CA ALA A 121 -36.89 -5.72 -14.94
C ALA A 121 -37.71 -6.93 -14.48
N ALA A 122 -38.88 -7.17 -15.09
CA ALA A 122 -39.70 -8.34 -14.77
C ALA A 122 -38.97 -9.66 -15.04
N ALA A 123 -38.15 -9.71 -16.11
CA ALA A 123 -37.29 -10.84 -16.45
C ALA A 123 -35.99 -10.93 -15.62
N GLY A 124 -35.80 -10.05 -14.62
CA GLY A 124 -34.60 -10.04 -13.77
C GLY A 124 -33.36 -9.52 -14.48
N VAL A 125 -33.52 -8.69 -15.52
CA VAL A 125 -32.41 -8.13 -16.32
C VAL A 125 -32.15 -6.69 -15.91
N THR A 126 -30.96 -6.42 -15.36
CA THR A 126 -30.39 -5.06 -15.24
C THR A 126 -29.63 -4.74 -16.51
N GLY A 127 -30.38 -4.36 -17.55
CA GLY A 127 -29.87 -4.26 -18.92
C GLY A 127 -30.99 -4.11 -19.95
N VAL A 128 -30.75 -4.56 -21.18
CA VAL A 128 -31.71 -4.48 -22.29
C VAL A 128 -32.24 -5.86 -22.63
N LEU A 129 -33.57 -6.01 -22.76
CA LEU A 129 -34.21 -7.26 -23.17
C LEU A 129 -34.72 -7.12 -24.61
N LEU A 130 -34.43 -8.12 -25.45
CA LEU A 130 -34.83 -8.13 -26.86
C LEU A 130 -35.27 -9.52 -27.34
N THR A 131 -36.08 -9.55 -28.38
CA THR A 131 -36.40 -10.78 -29.12
C THR A 131 -35.90 -10.68 -30.55
N ALA A 132 -35.43 -11.80 -31.10
CA ALA A 132 -35.01 -11.87 -32.49
C ALA A 132 -35.52 -13.14 -33.18
N GLU A 133 -35.93 -12.99 -34.43
CA GLU A 133 -36.37 -14.09 -35.31
C GLU A 133 -35.94 -13.82 -36.75
N ALA A 134 -35.75 -14.89 -37.53
CA ALA A 134 -35.31 -14.80 -38.91
C ALA A 134 -36.33 -15.42 -39.89
N ALA A 135 -36.28 -15.00 -41.15
CA ALA A 135 -37.10 -15.56 -42.23
C ALA A 135 -36.63 -16.95 -42.69
N ALA A 136 -35.35 -17.25 -42.46
CA ALA A 136 -34.78 -18.58 -42.58
C ALA A 136 -33.96 -18.85 -41.32
N ALA A 137 -34.08 -20.06 -40.78
CA ALA A 137 -33.28 -20.47 -39.62
C ALA A 137 -31.78 -20.42 -39.98
N GLY A 138 -30.97 -20.01 -39.02
CA GLY A 138 -29.51 -19.94 -39.19
C GLY A 138 -28.85 -19.00 -38.19
N GLN A 139 -27.53 -19.01 -38.17
CA GLN A 139 -26.75 -18.12 -37.32
C GLN A 139 -26.59 -16.73 -37.95
N VAL A 140 -26.87 -15.71 -37.14
CA VAL A 140 -26.57 -14.30 -37.45
C VAL A 140 -25.71 -13.73 -36.33
N GLU A 141 -24.88 -12.76 -36.65
CA GLU A 141 -24.23 -11.95 -35.63
C GLU A 141 -25.09 -10.73 -35.34
N ILE A 142 -25.44 -10.54 -34.07
CA ILE A 142 -26.12 -9.35 -33.57
C ILE A 142 -25.10 -8.46 -32.88
N GLY A 143 -25.05 -7.20 -33.27
CA GLY A 143 -24.29 -6.15 -32.57
C GLY A 143 -25.23 -5.15 -31.91
N ILE A 144 -24.96 -4.81 -30.65
CA ILE A 144 -25.75 -3.85 -29.87
C ILE A 144 -24.85 -2.71 -29.41
N ASP A 145 -25.16 -1.49 -29.86
CA ASP A 145 -24.50 -0.26 -29.42
C ASP A 145 -25.07 0.18 -28.08
N TYR A 146 -24.21 0.26 -27.06
CA TYR A 146 -24.55 0.64 -25.71
C TYR A 146 -24.12 2.06 -25.34
N THR A 147 -23.76 2.91 -26.30
CA THR A 147 -23.32 4.30 -26.09
C THR A 147 -24.20 5.08 -25.12
N GLU A 148 -25.52 4.98 -25.27
CA GLU A 148 -26.49 5.76 -24.47
C GLU A 148 -26.78 5.13 -23.10
N LEU A 149 -26.46 3.85 -22.88
CA LEU A 149 -26.66 3.14 -21.61
C LEU A 149 -25.38 2.91 -20.80
N ALA A 150 -24.21 3.15 -21.39
CA ALA A 150 -22.90 2.85 -20.82
C ALA A 150 -22.68 3.41 -19.39
N GLY A 151 -23.17 4.62 -19.12
CA GLY A 151 -23.05 5.30 -17.83
C GLY A 151 -24.20 5.08 -16.84
N ALA A 152 -25.15 4.19 -17.12
CA ALA A 152 -26.42 4.13 -16.40
C ALA A 152 -26.34 3.46 -15.00
N ILE A 153 -25.33 2.61 -14.76
CA ILE A 153 -25.22 1.78 -13.56
C ILE A 153 -23.98 2.11 -12.71
N GLY A 154 -22.88 2.57 -13.32
CA GLY A 154 -21.61 2.83 -12.64
C GLY A 154 -20.78 1.57 -12.34
N GLY A 155 -19.56 1.75 -11.83
CA GLY A 155 -18.69 0.66 -11.37
C GLY A 155 -18.31 -0.36 -12.45
N GLY A 156 -17.89 0.12 -13.63
CA GLY A 156 -17.42 -0.76 -14.71
C GLY A 156 -18.52 -1.62 -15.36
N TRP A 157 -19.80 -1.33 -15.11
CA TRP A 157 -20.91 -2.16 -15.63
C TRP A 157 -20.89 -2.31 -17.16
N SER A 158 -20.58 -1.24 -17.90
CA SER A 158 -20.47 -1.28 -19.36
C SER A 158 -19.37 -2.22 -19.85
N GLY A 159 -18.27 -2.29 -19.12
CA GLY A 159 -17.15 -3.19 -19.40
C GLY A 159 -17.47 -4.66 -19.19
N ARG A 160 -18.45 -4.93 -18.34
CA ARG A 160 -18.96 -6.27 -18.03
C ARG A 160 -20.05 -6.77 -18.97
N LEU A 161 -20.48 -5.98 -19.95
CA LEU A 161 -21.62 -6.34 -20.81
C LEU A 161 -21.31 -7.54 -21.72
N ARG A 162 -22.25 -8.48 -21.76
CA ARG A 162 -22.32 -9.61 -22.69
C ARG A 162 -23.75 -9.85 -23.16
N LEU A 163 -23.91 -10.57 -24.27
CA LEU A 163 -25.21 -11.07 -24.67
C LEU A 163 -25.49 -12.41 -23.97
N VAL A 164 -26.69 -12.55 -23.43
CA VAL A 164 -27.17 -13.80 -22.81
C VAL A 164 -28.48 -14.23 -23.44
N ARG A 165 -28.75 -15.54 -23.43
CA ARG A 165 -30.04 -16.10 -23.86
C ARG A 165 -30.91 -16.37 -22.64
N LEU A 166 -32.21 -16.09 -22.76
CA LEU A 166 -33.22 -16.46 -21.76
C LEU A 166 -34.21 -17.48 -22.36
N PRO A 167 -34.88 -18.29 -21.52
CA PRO A 167 -35.99 -19.14 -21.96
C PRO A 167 -37.19 -18.34 -22.47
N ASP A 168 -37.95 -18.89 -23.42
CA ASP A 168 -39.13 -18.23 -24.03
C ASP A 168 -40.16 -17.77 -22.99
N CYS A 169 -40.26 -18.49 -21.87
CA CYS A 169 -41.18 -18.16 -20.79
C CYS A 169 -40.82 -16.85 -20.06
N ALA A 170 -39.65 -16.25 -20.31
CA ALA A 170 -39.30 -14.89 -19.89
C ALA A 170 -40.28 -13.84 -20.42
N LEU A 171 -40.96 -14.10 -21.54
CA LEU A 171 -41.94 -13.18 -22.11
C LEU A 171 -43.34 -13.33 -21.51
N THR A 172 -43.67 -14.50 -21.00
CA THR A 172 -45.05 -14.85 -20.59
C THR A 172 -45.21 -15.00 -19.08
N THR A 173 -44.22 -15.59 -18.42
CA THR A 173 -44.19 -15.85 -16.98
C THR A 173 -42.84 -15.42 -16.38
N PRO A 174 -42.40 -14.17 -16.60
CA PRO A 174 -41.08 -13.68 -16.19
C PRO A 174 -40.82 -13.76 -14.69
N SER A 175 -41.84 -13.87 -13.85
CA SER A 175 -41.70 -13.95 -12.39
C SER A 175 -41.17 -15.29 -11.87
N ARG A 176 -41.09 -16.32 -12.73
CA ARG A 176 -40.59 -17.63 -12.34
C ARG A 176 -39.07 -17.70 -12.50
N THR A 177 -38.38 -18.27 -11.53
CA THR A 177 -36.91 -18.35 -11.50
C THR A 177 -36.36 -19.05 -12.74
N GLU A 178 -36.98 -20.15 -13.18
CA GLU A 178 -36.56 -20.87 -14.38
C GLU A 178 -36.71 -20.05 -15.67
N CYS A 179 -37.54 -19.01 -15.68
CA CYS A 179 -37.70 -18.11 -16.84
C CYS A 179 -36.70 -16.95 -16.84
N ARG A 180 -35.92 -16.80 -15.78
CA ARG A 180 -34.89 -15.76 -15.62
C ARG A 180 -33.47 -16.31 -15.71
N GLU A 181 -33.32 -17.61 -15.96
CA GLU A 181 -32.03 -18.24 -16.17
C GLU A 181 -31.35 -17.63 -17.40
N GLN A 182 -30.14 -17.13 -17.21
CA GLN A 182 -29.36 -16.49 -18.28
C GLN A 182 -28.25 -17.45 -18.70
N THR A 183 -28.27 -17.88 -19.95
CA THR A 183 -27.18 -18.65 -20.54
C THR A 183 -26.22 -17.68 -21.23
N PRO A 184 -24.96 -17.54 -20.77
CA PRO A 184 -23.97 -16.71 -21.44
C PRO A 184 -23.76 -17.14 -22.90
N LEU A 185 -23.62 -16.18 -23.80
CA LEU A 185 -23.23 -16.42 -25.18
C LEU A 185 -21.79 -15.93 -25.39
N PRO A 186 -20.98 -16.60 -26.23
CA PRO A 186 -19.68 -16.08 -26.65
C PRO A 186 -19.86 -14.69 -27.26
N SER A 187 -19.46 -13.68 -26.50
CA SER A 187 -19.70 -12.27 -26.79
C SER A 187 -18.37 -11.55 -26.88
N ARG A 188 -18.29 -10.54 -27.73
CA ARG A 188 -17.16 -9.62 -27.79
C ARG A 188 -17.65 -8.24 -27.43
N ASN A 189 -17.10 -7.68 -26.36
CA ASN A 189 -17.37 -6.31 -25.94
C ASN A 189 -16.30 -5.39 -26.52
N ASP A 190 -16.69 -4.45 -27.37
CA ASP A 190 -15.79 -3.43 -27.91
C ASP A 190 -16.00 -2.12 -27.13
N PRO A 191 -15.08 -1.74 -26.22
CA PRO A 191 -15.21 -0.53 -25.42
C PRO A 191 -15.03 0.76 -26.22
N ALA A 192 -14.31 0.72 -27.36
CA ALA A 192 -14.06 1.90 -28.18
C ALA A 192 -15.29 2.26 -29.02
N ASP A 193 -15.87 1.26 -29.70
CA ASP A 193 -17.10 1.40 -30.48
C ASP A 193 -18.36 1.28 -29.61
N ARG A 194 -18.21 0.95 -28.33
CA ARG A 194 -19.26 0.69 -27.34
C ARG A 194 -20.32 -0.26 -27.89
N THR A 195 -19.85 -1.38 -28.41
CA THR A 195 -20.71 -2.38 -29.07
C THR A 195 -20.43 -3.78 -28.54
N VAL A 196 -21.48 -4.49 -28.12
CA VAL A 196 -21.40 -5.94 -27.83
C VAL A 196 -21.87 -6.72 -29.05
N THR A 197 -21.05 -7.64 -29.52
CA THR A 197 -21.35 -8.53 -30.65
C THR A 197 -21.40 -9.99 -30.21
N ALA A 198 -22.36 -10.75 -30.71
CA ALA A 198 -22.44 -12.20 -30.47
C ALA A 198 -23.08 -12.91 -31.66
N ALA A 199 -22.56 -14.09 -32.00
CA ALA A 199 -23.19 -14.99 -32.95
C ALA A 199 -24.33 -15.74 -32.26
N VAL A 200 -25.54 -15.65 -32.81
CA VAL A 200 -26.74 -16.26 -32.26
C VAL A 200 -27.46 -17.10 -33.30
N GLU A 201 -28.01 -18.22 -32.86
CA GLU A 201 -28.87 -19.05 -33.69
C GLU A 201 -30.31 -18.56 -33.61
N LEU A 202 -30.91 -18.21 -34.75
CA LEU A 202 -32.29 -17.73 -34.82
C LEU A 202 -33.22 -18.77 -35.45
N PRO A 203 -34.43 -18.95 -34.90
CA PRO A 203 -35.45 -19.78 -35.53
C PRO A 203 -36.00 -19.11 -36.80
N GLY A 204 -36.34 -19.94 -37.78
CA GLY A 204 -37.00 -19.52 -39.01
C GLY A 204 -38.51 -19.42 -38.82
N SER A 205 -39.02 -18.31 -38.28
CA SER A 205 -40.44 -18.13 -37.92
C SER A 205 -41.15 -16.95 -38.59
N LEU A 206 -40.43 -16.08 -39.33
CA LEU A 206 -41.10 -15.02 -40.10
C LEU A 206 -41.89 -15.64 -41.26
N SER A 207 -43.17 -15.87 -41.03
CA SER A 207 -44.08 -16.45 -42.02
C SER A 207 -44.09 -15.61 -43.31
N ARG A 208 -43.51 -16.15 -44.38
CA ARG A 208 -43.87 -15.77 -45.75
C ARG A 208 -45.34 -16.14 -45.94
N THR A 209 -46.19 -15.15 -46.20
CA THR A 209 -47.55 -15.38 -46.68
C THR A 209 -47.50 -16.16 -48.00
N GLY A 210 -47.64 -17.49 -47.93
CA GLY A 210 -47.80 -18.34 -49.11
C GLY A 210 -47.42 -19.80 -48.89
N ALA A 211 -48.46 -20.65 -48.86
CA ALA A 211 -48.48 -22.11 -48.90
C ALA A 211 -48.27 -22.86 -47.56
N ARG A 212 -49.41 -23.35 -47.04
CA ARG A 212 -49.50 -24.33 -45.95
C ARG A 212 -49.17 -25.73 -46.49
N THR A 213 -48.24 -26.42 -45.84
CA THR A 213 -48.28 -27.89 -45.69
C THR A 213 -47.72 -28.25 -44.32
N ALA A 214 -48.46 -29.10 -43.60
CA ALA A 214 -48.27 -29.41 -42.19
C ALA A 214 -47.04 -30.29 -41.92
N ALA A 215 -46.24 -29.92 -40.92
CA ALA A 215 -45.40 -30.81 -40.13
C ALA A 215 -45.17 -30.20 -38.74
N ALA A 216 -45.51 -30.98 -37.70
CA ALA A 216 -45.21 -30.90 -36.25
C ALA A 216 -45.26 -29.52 -35.51
N PRO A 217 -45.76 -29.48 -34.25
CA PRO A 217 -45.67 -28.28 -33.43
C PRO A 217 -44.23 -28.09 -32.93
N SER A 218 -43.37 -27.48 -33.75
CA SER A 218 -42.21 -26.77 -33.20
C SER A 218 -42.72 -25.44 -32.64
N SER A 219 -42.48 -25.19 -31.36
CA SER A 219 -42.69 -23.91 -30.67
C SER A 219 -41.84 -22.79 -31.28
N GLY A 220 -42.13 -22.38 -32.51
CA GLY A 220 -41.38 -21.38 -33.27
C GLY A 220 -41.71 -19.96 -32.84
N GLY A 221 -41.44 -19.63 -31.57
CA GLY A 221 -41.42 -18.25 -31.07
C GLY A 221 -40.08 -17.58 -31.38
N ALA A 222 -40.05 -16.25 -31.34
CA ALA A 222 -38.81 -15.49 -31.43
C ALA A 222 -37.88 -15.82 -30.25
N ALA A 223 -36.58 -15.96 -30.51
CA ALA A 223 -35.59 -16.21 -29.47
C ALA A 223 -35.44 -14.97 -28.56
N VAL A 224 -35.28 -15.20 -27.26
CA VAL A 224 -35.16 -14.14 -26.23
C VAL A 224 -33.69 -13.95 -25.84
N PHE A 225 -33.22 -12.71 -25.93
CA PHE A 225 -31.87 -12.33 -25.55
C PHE A 225 -31.89 -11.13 -24.59
N ALA A 226 -30.83 -11.00 -23.80
CA ALA A 226 -30.58 -9.78 -23.04
C ALA A 226 -29.13 -9.33 -23.19
N LEU A 227 -28.94 -8.01 -23.23
CA LEU A 227 -27.65 -7.38 -22.98
C LEU A 227 -27.56 -7.11 -21.48
N ALA A 228 -26.68 -7.82 -20.78
CA ALA A 228 -26.53 -7.76 -19.34
C ALA A 228 -25.04 -7.84 -18.94
N ALA A 229 -24.70 -7.34 -17.76
CA ALA A 229 -23.35 -7.47 -17.23
C ALA A 229 -23.08 -8.90 -16.71
N THR A 230 -21.83 -9.34 -16.74
CA THR A 230 -21.37 -10.49 -15.94
C THR A 230 -21.72 -10.29 -14.47
N GLY A 231 -22.04 -11.38 -13.79
CA GLY A 231 -22.45 -11.36 -12.39
C GLY A 231 -21.36 -10.73 -11.53
N ALA A 232 -21.74 -9.87 -10.58
CA ALA A 232 -20.76 -9.39 -9.62
C ALA A 232 -20.19 -10.57 -8.82
N GLY A 233 -18.86 -10.63 -8.70
CA GLY A 233 -18.15 -11.75 -8.09
C GLY A 233 -17.80 -12.90 -9.03
N GLU A 234 -18.17 -12.85 -10.33
CA GLU A 234 -17.84 -13.88 -11.34
C GLU A 234 -16.36 -13.83 -11.79
N GLY A 235 -15.65 -12.72 -11.55
CA GLY A 235 -14.23 -12.54 -11.90
C GLY A 235 -13.98 -11.25 -12.68
N ALA A 236 -12.86 -11.23 -13.41
CA ALA A 236 -12.41 -10.09 -14.20
C ALA A 236 -13.40 -9.66 -15.30
N ALA A 237 -13.50 -8.35 -15.54
CA ALA A 237 -14.34 -7.81 -16.59
C ALA A 237 -13.79 -8.17 -18.00
N PRO A 238 -14.64 -8.57 -18.96
CA PRO A 238 -14.24 -8.91 -20.33
C PRO A 238 -13.42 -7.85 -21.05
N ASP A 239 -13.69 -6.56 -20.81
CA ASP A 239 -12.98 -5.44 -21.44
C ASP A 239 -11.65 -5.07 -20.76
N GLY A 240 -11.32 -5.74 -19.64
CA GLY A 240 -10.13 -5.51 -18.85
C GLY A 240 -10.25 -4.38 -17.81
N SER A 241 -11.45 -3.85 -17.53
CA SER A 241 -11.64 -2.74 -16.59
C SER A 241 -11.30 -3.07 -15.12
N GLY A 242 -11.22 -4.35 -14.75
CA GLY A 242 -10.80 -4.83 -13.43
C GLY A 242 -11.68 -5.97 -12.91
N ASP A 243 -11.44 -6.37 -11.67
CA ASP A 243 -12.11 -7.49 -11.00
C ASP A 243 -12.60 -7.09 -9.60
N TYR A 244 -13.92 -7.13 -9.38
CA TYR A 244 -14.52 -6.86 -8.07
C TYR A 244 -14.60 -8.09 -7.16
N SER A 245 -14.35 -9.30 -7.66
CA SER A 245 -14.19 -10.51 -6.83
C SER A 245 -12.87 -10.49 -6.05
N ALA A 246 -11.88 -9.72 -6.50
CA ALA A 246 -10.62 -9.48 -5.81
C ALA A 246 -10.77 -8.46 -4.66
N THR A 247 -10.05 -8.69 -3.55
CA THR A 247 -9.92 -7.70 -2.47
C THR A 247 -9.05 -6.50 -2.90
N ASP A 248 -8.90 -5.50 -2.03
CA ASP A 248 -8.03 -4.33 -2.24
C ASP A 248 -6.53 -4.64 -2.06
N LEU A 249 -6.15 -5.83 -1.60
CA LEU A 249 -4.76 -6.26 -1.53
C LEU A 249 -4.28 -6.75 -2.90
N ALA A 250 -3.63 -5.86 -3.65
CA ALA A 250 -3.15 -6.18 -5.00
C ALA A 250 -1.84 -7.01 -4.98
N PRO A 251 -1.60 -7.89 -5.98
CA PRO A 251 -0.34 -8.64 -6.12
C PRO A 251 0.91 -7.75 -6.14
N SER A 252 0.81 -6.53 -6.68
CA SER A 252 1.89 -5.54 -6.66
C SER A 252 2.41 -5.16 -5.27
N ALA A 253 1.75 -5.59 -4.19
CA ALA A 253 2.27 -5.48 -2.82
C ALA A 253 3.54 -6.33 -2.58
N THR A 254 3.86 -7.31 -3.43
CA THR A 254 5.14 -8.07 -3.39
C THR A 254 6.28 -7.38 -4.12
N TRP A 255 5.97 -6.40 -4.98
CA TRP A 255 6.98 -5.78 -5.83
C TRP A 255 8.06 -5.06 -5.02
N GLU A 256 9.28 -5.11 -5.55
CA GLU A 256 10.39 -4.36 -5.00
C GLU A 256 10.09 -2.86 -4.89
N ALA A 257 10.34 -2.33 -3.69
CA ALA A 257 10.08 -0.95 -3.31
C ALA A 257 11.40 -0.19 -3.04
N GLY A 258 11.31 1.11 -2.73
CA GLY A 258 12.49 1.92 -2.38
C GLY A 258 13.38 2.25 -3.57
N GLY A 259 14.69 2.45 -3.31
CA GLY A 259 15.64 3.05 -4.24
C GLY A 259 15.85 2.33 -5.57
N SER A 260 15.62 1.01 -5.64
CA SER A 260 15.75 0.21 -6.87
C SER A 260 14.46 0.16 -7.70
N SER A 261 13.31 0.57 -7.15
CA SER A 261 11.99 0.30 -7.75
C SER A 261 11.67 1.11 -9.00
N GLY A 262 12.20 2.34 -9.08
CA GLY A 262 11.83 3.35 -10.09
C GLY A 262 10.51 4.07 -9.84
N SER A 263 9.73 3.70 -8.82
CA SER A 263 8.44 4.31 -8.48
C SER A 263 8.62 5.69 -7.82
N PHE A 264 7.65 6.59 -8.02
CA PHE A 264 7.53 7.81 -7.22
C PHE A 264 6.77 7.52 -5.93
N THR A 265 7.33 7.88 -4.79
CA THR A 265 6.65 7.83 -3.49
C THR A 265 6.61 9.21 -2.85
N TRP A 266 5.53 9.49 -2.11
CA TRP A 266 5.35 10.73 -1.36
C TRP A 266 4.65 10.44 -0.03
N LYS A 267 4.98 11.18 1.03
CA LYS A 267 4.43 10.96 2.37
C LYS A 267 4.09 12.28 3.06
N TYR A 268 3.00 12.29 3.82
CA TYR A 268 2.58 13.38 4.70
C TYR A 268 2.17 12.81 6.06
N ASP A 269 2.94 13.15 7.10
CA ASP A 269 2.66 12.69 8.46
C ASP A 269 1.62 13.60 9.12
N PHE A 270 0.60 13.00 9.74
CA PHE A 270 -0.36 13.72 10.56
C PHE A 270 0.21 13.89 11.96
N THR A 271 0.20 15.13 12.47
CA THR A 271 0.71 15.40 13.82
C THR A 271 -0.34 14.98 14.86
N MET A 272 0.00 14.01 15.70
CA MET A 272 -0.89 13.55 16.77
C MET A 272 -0.70 14.40 18.04
N PRO A 273 -1.79 14.77 18.75
CA PRO A 273 -1.69 15.29 20.12
C PRO A 273 -0.85 14.36 21.01
N PRO A 274 0.01 14.89 21.90
CA PRO A 274 0.76 14.06 22.82
C PRO A 274 -0.17 13.44 23.88
N ALA A 275 -0.05 12.14 24.11
CA ALA A 275 -0.65 11.46 25.26
C ALA A 275 0.27 11.54 26.49
N ALA A 276 -0.27 11.21 27.67
CA ALA A 276 0.50 11.19 28.91
C ALA A 276 1.61 10.13 28.85
N ALA A 277 1.34 8.97 28.26
CA ALA A 277 2.29 7.90 27.93
C ALA A 277 1.91 7.27 26.57
N GLY A 278 2.82 6.48 25.99
CA GLY A 278 2.55 5.73 24.75
C GLY A 278 1.50 4.64 24.95
N PRO A 279 1.14 3.85 23.94
CA PRO A 279 1.43 4.08 22.53
C PRO A 279 0.58 5.25 21.98
N SER A 280 1.18 6.05 21.10
CA SER A 280 0.46 7.02 20.26
C SER A 280 0.48 6.52 18.81
N PRO A 281 -0.61 6.65 18.04
CA PRO A 281 -0.67 6.13 16.68
C PRO A 281 0.31 6.86 15.76
N SER A 282 0.94 6.12 14.84
CA SER A 282 1.70 6.70 13.73
C SER A 282 0.79 6.80 12.52
N LEU A 283 0.18 7.97 12.30
CA LEU A 283 -0.74 8.19 11.19
C LEU A 283 -0.08 9.01 10.08
N SER A 284 -0.09 8.51 8.86
CA SER A 284 0.41 9.22 7.69
C SER A 284 -0.41 8.94 6.45
N LEU A 285 -0.35 9.84 5.48
CA LEU A 285 -0.84 9.65 4.12
C LEU A 285 0.35 9.37 3.21
N ALA A 286 0.33 8.26 2.47
CA ALA A 286 1.37 7.88 1.53
C ALA A 286 0.81 7.80 0.10
N TYR A 287 1.65 8.09 -0.89
CA TYR A 287 1.40 7.86 -2.32
C TYR A 287 2.48 6.93 -2.89
N SER A 288 2.08 6.03 -3.79
CA SER A 288 2.99 5.24 -4.61
C SER A 288 2.51 5.21 -6.06
N SER A 289 3.39 5.55 -7.02
CA SER A 289 3.07 5.33 -8.44
C SER A 289 3.08 3.84 -8.80
N GLY A 290 3.85 3.03 -8.07
CA GLY A 290 3.96 1.59 -8.32
C GLY A 290 2.65 0.84 -8.07
N SER A 291 1.86 1.26 -7.08
CA SER A 291 0.52 0.66 -6.84
C SER A 291 -0.49 1.06 -7.92
N VAL A 292 -0.30 2.21 -8.58
CA VAL A 292 -1.10 2.60 -9.75
C VAL A 292 -0.70 1.75 -10.96
N ASP A 293 0.60 1.55 -11.17
CA ASP A 293 1.14 0.74 -12.28
C ASP A 293 0.74 -0.74 -12.15
N GLY A 294 0.58 -1.25 -10.93
CA GLY A 294 0.17 -2.64 -10.64
C GLY A 294 -1.29 -2.98 -10.91
N ARG A 295 -2.13 -2.01 -11.30
CA ARG A 295 -3.54 -2.25 -11.62
C ARG A 295 -3.72 -2.79 -13.02
N SER A 296 -4.45 -3.89 -13.13
CA SER A 296 -4.66 -4.68 -14.35
C SER A 296 -6.10 -5.17 -14.45
N ALA A 297 -6.40 -5.98 -15.45
CA ALA A 297 -7.69 -6.63 -15.61
C ALA A 297 -8.05 -7.58 -14.45
N ALA A 298 -7.04 -8.22 -13.84
CA ALA A 298 -7.21 -9.21 -12.77
C ALA A 298 -7.16 -8.60 -11.36
N THR A 299 -7.21 -7.28 -11.22
CA THR A 299 -7.15 -6.61 -9.91
C THR A 299 -8.39 -5.77 -9.65
N ASN A 300 -8.70 -5.56 -8.37
CA ASN A 300 -9.66 -4.56 -7.97
C ASN A 300 -9.17 -3.16 -8.33
N ASN A 301 -9.84 -2.52 -9.28
CA ASN A 301 -9.42 -1.24 -9.83
C ASN A 301 -10.08 -0.02 -9.17
N GLN A 302 -10.88 -0.21 -8.12
CA GLN A 302 -11.40 0.89 -7.33
C GLN A 302 -10.26 1.62 -6.59
N GLY A 303 -10.22 2.95 -6.69
CA GLY A 303 -9.31 3.80 -5.90
C GLY A 303 -9.58 3.65 -4.40
N THR A 304 -8.56 3.83 -3.55
CA THR A 304 -8.76 3.82 -2.08
C THR A 304 -9.79 4.88 -1.64
N SER A 305 -10.15 4.90 -0.36
CA SER A 305 -11.01 5.95 0.20
C SER A 305 -10.41 7.35 0.05
N VAL A 306 -9.10 7.49 -0.16
CA VAL A 306 -8.44 8.79 -0.34
C VAL A 306 -8.34 9.19 -1.80
N GLY A 307 -8.12 8.22 -2.69
CA GLY A 307 -7.95 8.41 -4.12
C GLY A 307 -6.78 7.60 -4.66
N GLU A 308 -6.61 7.64 -5.98
CA GLU A 308 -5.68 6.77 -6.69
C GLU A 308 -4.22 6.92 -6.26
N GLY A 309 -3.60 5.77 -5.98
CA GLY A 309 -2.21 5.66 -5.50
C GLY A 309 -2.00 6.16 -4.06
N PHE A 310 -2.99 6.78 -3.43
CA PHE A 310 -2.91 7.28 -2.05
C PHE A 310 -3.49 6.26 -1.06
N ALA A 311 -2.88 6.10 0.11
CA ALA A 311 -3.43 5.34 1.22
C ALA A 311 -3.07 6.01 2.55
N VAL A 312 -3.97 5.93 3.54
CA VAL A 312 -3.62 6.26 4.93
C VAL A 312 -2.91 5.05 5.53
N SER A 313 -2.04 5.26 6.51
CA SER A 313 -1.35 4.17 7.20
C SER A 313 -2.37 3.32 7.97
N ASP A 314 -2.74 2.20 7.37
CA ASP A 314 -3.61 1.18 7.95
C ASP A 314 -2.78 0.00 8.47
N SER A 315 -3.40 -0.81 9.34
CA SER A 315 -2.80 -2.04 9.84
C SER A 315 -3.86 -3.13 9.91
N PHE A 316 -3.60 -4.27 9.27
CA PHE A 316 -4.50 -5.41 9.21
C PHE A 316 -3.72 -6.70 8.92
N ILE A 317 -4.33 -7.84 9.21
CA ILE A 317 -3.96 -9.14 8.66
C ILE A 317 -5.06 -9.56 7.69
N GLU A 318 -4.68 -10.13 6.55
CA GLU A 318 -5.61 -10.60 5.52
C GLU A 318 -5.30 -12.04 5.12
N ARG A 319 -6.34 -12.82 4.87
CA ARG A 319 -6.28 -14.16 4.30
C ARG A 319 -6.88 -14.12 2.89
N THR A 320 -6.20 -14.78 1.96
CA THR A 320 -6.69 -14.98 0.60
C THR A 320 -7.42 -16.33 0.51
N TYR A 321 -8.50 -16.35 -0.27
CA TYR A 321 -9.30 -17.53 -0.58
C TYR A 321 -9.33 -17.73 -2.10
N GLY A 322 -9.51 -18.97 -2.55
CA GLY A 322 -9.64 -19.30 -3.97
C GLY A 322 -11.09 -19.19 -4.43
N SER A 323 -11.31 -19.15 -5.75
CA SER A 323 -12.65 -19.35 -6.31
C SER A 323 -12.98 -20.85 -6.27
N CYS A 324 -14.19 -21.23 -5.83
CA CYS A 324 -14.63 -22.62 -5.94
C CYS A 324 -14.74 -23.09 -7.40
N ASP A 325 -14.98 -22.17 -8.34
CA ASP A 325 -15.00 -22.46 -9.78
C ASP A 325 -13.65 -23.02 -10.26
N ASP A 326 -12.55 -22.47 -9.73
CA ASP A 326 -11.18 -22.91 -10.03
C ASP A 326 -10.78 -24.19 -9.25
N ASP A 327 -11.62 -24.62 -8.30
CA ASP A 327 -11.43 -25.82 -7.46
C ASP A 327 -12.37 -26.97 -7.87
N GLY A 328 -12.81 -26.99 -9.13
CA GLY A 328 -13.60 -28.09 -9.69
C GLY A 328 -15.10 -28.00 -9.41
N HIS A 329 -15.60 -26.83 -9.02
CA HIS A 329 -17.01 -26.55 -8.82
C HIS A 329 -17.58 -25.56 -9.87
N ASP A 330 -17.64 -26.01 -11.13
CA ASP A 330 -18.06 -25.21 -12.29
C ASP A 330 -19.29 -24.29 -12.04
N GLY A 331 -19.11 -23.00 -12.30
CA GLY A 331 -20.08 -21.91 -12.14
C GLY A 331 -20.40 -21.54 -10.68
N ILE A 332 -19.62 -22.00 -9.71
CA ILE A 332 -19.76 -21.64 -8.29
C ILE A 332 -18.68 -20.62 -7.94
N HIS A 333 -19.03 -19.34 -7.98
CA HIS A 333 -18.12 -18.21 -7.70
C HIS A 333 -18.06 -17.84 -6.20
N ASP A 334 -18.36 -18.82 -5.34
CA ASP A 334 -18.13 -18.72 -3.90
C ASP A 334 -16.63 -18.81 -3.60
N GLN A 335 -16.24 -18.40 -2.39
CA GLN A 335 -14.86 -18.54 -1.93
C GLN A 335 -14.63 -19.95 -1.38
N CYS A 336 -13.56 -20.61 -1.81
CA CYS A 336 -13.11 -21.91 -1.31
C CYS A 336 -11.83 -21.75 -0.50
N TRP A 337 -11.71 -22.60 0.53
CA TRP A 337 -10.47 -22.76 1.27
C TRP A 337 -9.40 -23.34 0.34
N LYS A 338 -8.13 -23.20 0.71
CA LYS A 338 -7.03 -23.83 -0.02
C LYS A 338 -5.95 -24.29 0.93
N TYR A 339 -5.47 -23.35 1.74
CA TYR A 339 -4.54 -23.62 2.82
C TYR A 339 -4.51 -22.46 3.81
N ASP A 340 -3.90 -22.72 4.96
CA ASP A 340 -3.68 -21.72 5.99
C ASP A 340 -2.68 -20.66 5.51
N ASN A 341 -3.17 -19.46 5.21
CA ASN A 341 -2.36 -18.37 4.69
C ASN A 341 -2.75 -17.05 5.36
N ALA A 342 -1.80 -16.11 5.43
CA ALA A 342 -2.05 -14.76 5.91
C ALA A 342 -0.96 -13.79 5.46
N ARG A 343 -1.32 -12.51 5.29
CA ARG A 343 -0.40 -11.40 5.06
C ARG A 343 -0.63 -10.30 6.09
N LEU A 344 0.43 -9.83 6.72
CA LEU A 344 0.40 -8.70 7.65
C LEU A 344 0.68 -7.41 6.89
N VAL A 345 -0.16 -6.40 7.10
CA VAL A 345 0.18 -4.99 6.88
C VAL A 345 0.25 -4.33 8.24
N LEU A 346 1.42 -3.82 8.62
CA LEU A 346 1.64 -3.12 9.88
C LEU A 346 2.23 -1.74 9.61
N ASN A 347 1.50 -0.69 9.97
CA ASN A 347 1.86 0.70 9.72
C ASN A 347 2.20 0.98 8.23
N GLY A 348 1.47 0.33 7.31
CA GLY A 348 1.68 0.44 5.86
C GLY A 348 2.85 -0.38 5.29
N VAL A 349 3.54 -1.19 6.09
CA VAL A 349 4.55 -2.15 5.60
C VAL A 349 3.91 -3.53 5.52
N SER A 350 4.08 -4.21 4.38
CA SER A 350 3.50 -5.52 4.13
C SER A 350 4.52 -6.64 4.26
N SER A 351 4.13 -7.78 4.83
CA SER A 351 4.92 -9.01 4.90
C SER A 351 3.99 -10.22 4.80
N LEU A 352 4.38 -11.21 4.01
CA LEU A 352 3.78 -12.54 4.10
C LEU A 352 4.03 -13.12 5.51
N LEU A 353 3.05 -13.85 6.04
CA LEU A 353 3.20 -14.64 7.26
C LEU A 353 3.45 -16.11 6.88
N VAL A 354 4.54 -16.66 7.38
CA VAL A 354 4.95 -18.06 7.16
C VAL A 354 4.64 -18.84 8.43
N LYS A 355 3.86 -19.91 8.30
CA LYS A 355 3.50 -20.77 9.42
C LYS A 355 4.73 -21.54 9.88
N ASP A 356 5.01 -21.48 11.19
CA ASP A 356 6.12 -22.19 11.82
C ASP A 356 5.60 -23.51 12.43
N THR A 357 5.01 -23.43 13.62
CA THR A 357 4.47 -24.60 14.33
C THR A 357 3.16 -24.28 15.05
N GLY A 358 2.16 -25.15 14.88
CA GLY A 358 0.85 -24.99 15.48
C GLY A 358 0.18 -23.68 15.07
N ASN A 359 0.07 -22.74 16.02
CA ASN A 359 -0.53 -21.41 15.86
C ASN A 359 0.51 -20.27 15.80
N THR A 360 1.80 -20.59 15.69
CA THR A 360 2.89 -19.62 15.63
C THR A 360 3.29 -19.36 14.19
N TRP A 361 3.53 -18.09 13.88
CA TRP A 361 3.88 -17.60 12.55
C TRP A 361 5.06 -16.65 12.62
N ARG A 362 5.78 -16.54 11.51
CA ARG A 362 6.90 -15.62 11.30
C ARG A 362 6.59 -14.68 10.14
N LEU A 363 7.13 -13.47 10.21
CA LEU A 363 7.17 -12.60 9.03
C LEU A 363 8.19 -13.19 8.06
N GLU A 364 7.89 -13.17 6.77
CA GLU A 364 8.83 -13.56 5.72
C GLU A 364 10.17 -12.82 5.85
N ASN A 365 10.10 -11.50 6.03
CA ASN A 365 11.23 -10.66 6.43
C ASN A 365 11.29 -10.59 7.96
N ASP A 366 11.74 -11.68 8.59
CA ASP A 366 11.67 -11.87 10.04
C ASP A 366 12.45 -10.76 10.77
N ASP A 367 11.75 -10.00 11.61
CA ASP A 367 12.31 -8.94 12.44
C ASP A 367 12.45 -9.35 13.93
N ALA A 368 12.27 -10.65 14.20
CA ALA A 368 12.16 -11.30 15.49
C ALA A 368 10.84 -11.02 16.24
N SER A 369 9.84 -10.45 15.59
CA SER A 369 8.48 -10.41 16.13
C SER A 369 7.86 -11.81 16.22
N THR A 370 7.05 -12.03 17.24
CA THR A 370 6.25 -13.25 17.36
C THR A 370 4.84 -12.99 16.87
N VAL A 371 4.35 -13.83 15.96
CA VAL A 371 2.96 -13.76 15.48
C VAL A 371 2.21 -15.00 15.96
N THR A 372 1.07 -14.80 16.58
CA THR A 372 0.24 -15.88 17.13
C THR A 372 -1.19 -15.75 16.62
N ARG A 373 -1.71 -16.83 16.06
CA ARG A 373 -3.12 -16.99 15.72
C ARG A 373 -3.87 -17.59 16.91
N SER A 374 -5.02 -17.03 17.24
CA SER A 374 -5.88 -17.47 18.35
C SER A 374 -7.33 -17.55 17.89
N THR A 375 -8.18 -18.21 18.68
CA THR A 375 -9.62 -18.36 18.42
C THR A 375 -10.43 -18.00 19.67
N GLY A 376 -11.76 -17.92 19.55
CA GLY A 376 -12.69 -17.63 20.64
C GLY A 376 -13.05 -16.14 20.82
N ALA A 377 -12.72 -15.28 19.85
CA ALA A 377 -13.18 -13.90 19.82
C ALA A 377 -14.69 -13.80 19.50
N ASP A 378 -15.32 -12.72 19.95
CA ASP A 378 -16.71 -12.37 19.63
C ASP A 378 -16.72 -11.35 18.48
N ASN A 379 -16.37 -11.84 17.29
CA ASN A 379 -16.07 -11.01 16.10
C ASN A 379 -16.86 -11.40 14.83
N GLY A 380 -17.67 -12.47 14.90
CA GLY A 380 -18.52 -12.96 13.82
C GLY A 380 -17.86 -13.97 12.87
N ASP A 381 -16.59 -14.30 13.08
CA ASP A 381 -15.92 -15.46 12.47
C ASP A 381 -16.43 -16.77 13.10
N ASP A 382 -16.37 -17.90 12.38
CA ASP A 382 -16.95 -19.19 12.76
C ASP A 382 -16.42 -19.71 14.10
N ASN A 383 -15.14 -19.49 14.37
CA ASN A 383 -14.47 -19.92 15.59
C ASN A 383 -13.90 -18.73 16.37
N GLY A 384 -14.10 -17.50 15.89
CA GLY A 384 -13.59 -16.30 16.52
C GLY A 384 -12.10 -16.12 16.32
N GLU A 385 -11.57 -16.43 15.12
CA GLU A 385 -10.15 -16.27 14.80
C GLU A 385 -9.70 -14.82 15.00
N TYR A 386 -8.55 -14.60 15.64
CA TYR A 386 -7.90 -13.30 15.81
C TYR A 386 -6.38 -13.46 15.92
N TRP A 387 -5.64 -12.37 15.78
CA TRP A 387 -4.18 -12.42 15.69
C TRP A 387 -3.51 -11.49 16.68
N THR A 388 -2.34 -11.89 17.17
CA THR A 388 -1.48 -11.06 18.01
C THR A 388 -0.06 -11.03 17.45
N VAL A 389 0.47 -9.83 17.24
CA VAL A 389 1.87 -9.58 16.89
C VAL A 389 2.55 -8.94 18.09
N VAL A 390 3.67 -9.49 18.55
CA VAL A 390 4.49 -8.88 19.60
C VAL A 390 5.86 -8.56 19.04
N THR A 391 6.20 -7.27 19.00
CA THR A 391 7.51 -6.80 18.51
C THR A 391 8.59 -7.06 19.56
N GLY A 392 9.86 -7.04 19.15
CA GLY A 392 10.97 -7.43 20.04
C GLY A 392 11.21 -6.52 21.26
N ASP A 393 10.49 -5.40 21.35
CA ASP A 393 10.41 -4.49 22.49
C ASP A 393 9.22 -4.77 23.43
N GLY A 394 8.42 -5.79 23.13
CA GLY A 394 7.26 -6.21 23.92
C GLY A 394 5.96 -5.47 23.57
N THR A 395 5.94 -4.58 22.58
CA THR A 395 4.70 -3.93 22.13
C THR A 395 3.80 -4.96 21.47
N LYS A 396 2.54 -5.03 21.91
CA LYS A 396 1.54 -5.95 21.41
C LYS A 396 0.58 -5.23 20.45
N TYR A 397 0.34 -5.83 19.30
CA TYR A 397 -0.68 -5.44 18.33
C TYR A 397 -1.68 -6.59 18.21
N VAL A 398 -2.96 -6.32 18.46
CA VAL A 398 -4.03 -7.32 18.39
C VAL A 398 -4.97 -6.96 17.24
N PHE A 399 -5.32 -7.94 16.41
CA PHE A 399 -6.12 -7.77 15.20
C PHE A 399 -7.37 -8.64 15.25
N GLY A 400 -8.53 -8.03 14.98
CA GLY A 400 -9.80 -8.73 14.84
C GLY A 400 -10.38 -9.39 16.10
N LEU A 401 -9.94 -8.99 17.29
CA LEU A 401 -10.55 -9.39 18.57
C LEU A 401 -11.98 -8.87 18.72
N ASP A 402 -12.27 -7.70 18.13
CA ASP A 402 -13.58 -7.02 18.05
C ASP A 402 -14.18 -6.57 19.41
N LYS A 403 -14.40 -7.50 20.33
CA LYS A 403 -14.81 -7.24 21.71
C LYS A 403 -13.60 -7.13 22.63
N LEU A 404 -13.15 -5.90 22.86
CA LEU A 404 -12.04 -5.63 23.78
C LEU A 404 -12.39 -5.92 25.24
N ASP A 405 -11.37 -6.17 26.05
CA ASP A 405 -11.51 -6.42 27.49
C ASP A 405 -12.26 -5.28 28.21
N GLY A 406 -13.24 -5.65 29.03
CA GLY A 406 -14.12 -4.71 29.73
C GLY A 406 -15.26 -4.14 28.89
N ALA A 407 -15.35 -4.46 27.58
CA ALA A 407 -16.51 -4.11 26.75
C ALA A 407 -17.73 -4.93 27.14
N THR A 408 -18.90 -4.30 27.13
CA THR A 408 -20.19 -5.01 27.21
C THR A 408 -20.71 -5.23 25.80
N THR A 409 -21.34 -4.20 25.22
CA THR A 409 -21.94 -4.21 23.88
C THR A 409 -21.06 -3.54 22.83
N GLN A 410 -20.00 -2.83 23.24
CA GLN A 410 -19.10 -2.15 22.32
C GLN A 410 -18.32 -3.17 21.48
N ARG A 411 -18.21 -2.90 20.19
CA ARG A 411 -17.46 -3.67 19.19
C ARG A 411 -16.64 -2.72 18.33
N THR A 412 -15.37 -3.01 18.15
CA THR A 412 -14.49 -2.21 17.29
C THR A 412 -14.82 -2.41 15.80
N ASN A 413 -15.52 -3.49 15.47
CA ASN A 413 -15.89 -3.95 14.13
C ASN A 413 -14.69 -4.27 13.23
N SER A 414 -13.64 -4.85 13.80
CA SER A 414 -12.34 -5.07 13.15
C SER A 414 -12.23 -6.34 12.32
N ALA A 415 -13.07 -7.36 12.53
CA ALA A 415 -13.06 -8.57 11.71
C ALA A 415 -14.09 -8.47 10.58
N TRP A 416 -13.67 -8.65 9.33
CA TRP A 416 -14.52 -8.66 8.13
C TRP A 416 -14.63 -10.08 7.61
N THR A 417 -15.87 -10.56 7.44
CA THR A 417 -16.16 -11.98 7.23
C THR A 417 -16.87 -12.25 5.91
N VAL A 418 -16.69 -13.45 5.39
CA VAL A 418 -17.28 -13.97 4.15
C VAL A 418 -17.56 -15.47 4.32
N PRO A 419 -18.63 -16.03 3.71
CA PRO A 419 -18.78 -17.47 3.64
C PRO A 419 -17.66 -18.09 2.79
N VAL A 420 -17.04 -19.15 3.31
CA VAL A 420 -15.97 -19.92 2.66
C VAL A 420 -16.34 -21.40 2.72
N PHE A 421 -16.21 -22.11 1.60
CA PHE A 421 -16.43 -23.55 1.52
C PHE A 421 -15.15 -24.32 1.80
N GLY A 422 -15.27 -25.46 2.49
CA GLY A 422 -14.25 -26.51 2.48
C GLY A 422 -14.75 -27.67 1.62
N ASP A 423 -14.20 -27.84 0.44
CA ASP A 423 -14.58 -28.86 -0.53
C ASP A 423 -13.69 -30.09 -0.48
N ASP A 424 -12.49 -29.95 0.08
CA ASP A 424 -11.53 -31.03 0.28
C ASP A 424 -11.42 -31.54 1.73
N SER A 425 -11.01 -32.81 1.86
CA SER A 425 -10.86 -33.43 3.18
C SER A 425 -9.75 -32.75 3.99
N GLY A 426 -10.09 -32.33 5.22
CA GLY A 426 -9.18 -31.63 6.13
C GLY A 426 -9.34 -30.11 6.11
N GLU A 427 -10.15 -29.58 5.20
CA GLU A 427 -10.46 -28.16 5.14
C GLU A 427 -11.55 -27.74 6.15
N PRO A 428 -11.51 -26.50 6.67
CA PRO A 428 -12.57 -25.99 7.53
C PRO A 428 -13.94 -26.03 6.83
N GLY A 429 -14.90 -26.74 7.43
CA GLY A 429 -16.26 -26.83 6.93
C GLY A 429 -16.57 -28.09 6.13
N TYR A 430 -15.57 -28.83 5.65
CA TYR A 430 -15.77 -30.03 4.83
C TYR A 430 -16.66 -31.09 5.50
N ASP A 431 -16.43 -31.36 6.78
CA ASP A 431 -17.18 -32.37 7.54
C ASP A 431 -18.55 -31.85 8.06
N ALA A 432 -18.90 -30.59 7.81
CA ALA A 432 -20.17 -30.02 8.30
C ALA A 432 -21.41 -30.61 7.60
N ALA A 433 -21.24 -31.15 6.37
CA ALA A 433 -22.32 -31.79 5.61
C ALA A 433 -21.79 -32.80 4.58
N THR A 434 -22.69 -33.65 4.10
CA THR A 434 -22.40 -34.61 3.01
C THR A 434 -22.45 -34.01 1.62
N SER A 435 -23.19 -32.91 1.43
CA SER A 435 -23.25 -32.17 0.17
C SER A 435 -22.45 -30.87 0.26
N PHE A 436 -21.86 -30.47 -0.86
CA PHE A 436 -21.09 -29.22 -0.98
C PHE A 436 -21.84 -28.01 -0.39
N ALA A 437 -23.15 -27.89 -0.68
CA ALA A 437 -24.00 -26.80 -0.21
C ALA A 437 -23.98 -26.56 1.31
N GLY A 438 -23.71 -27.59 2.11
CA GLY A 438 -23.66 -27.50 3.58
C GLY A 438 -22.26 -27.35 4.17
N ARG A 439 -21.21 -27.25 3.35
CA ARG A 439 -19.80 -27.24 3.78
C ARG A 439 -19.18 -25.84 3.90
N SER A 440 -20.02 -24.84 4.12
CA SER A 440 -19.61 -23.44 4.21
C SER A 440 -19.59 -22.94 5.66
N LEU A 441 -18.50 -22.28 6.05
CA LEU A 441 -18.34 -21.56 7.31
C LEU A 441 -18.19 -20.06 7.05
N THR A 442 -18.62 -19.23 8.00
CA THR A 442 -18.39 -17.77 7.93
C THR A 442 -17.00 -17.48 8.47
N GLN A 443 -16.04 -17.20 7.60
CA GLN A 443 -14.66 -16.96 8.00
C GLN A 443 -14.27 -15.49 7.82
N ALA A 444 -13.34 -15.00 8.64
CA ALA A 444 -12.73 -13.71 8.46
C ALA A 444 -11.73 -13.74 7.29
N TRP A 445 -11.89 -12.79 6.36
CA TRP A 445 -10.91 -12.54 5.30
C TRP A 445 -9.96 -11.41 5.68
N ARG A 446 -10.38 -10.47 6.55
CA ARG A 446 -9.50 -9.41 7.08
C ARG A 446 -9.74 -9.17 8.58
N TRP A 447 -8.65 -9.12 9.34
CA TRP A 447 -8.57 -8.70 10.74
C TRP A 447 -7.86 -7.36 10.84
N ASN A 448 -8.61 -6.26 10.99
CA ASN A 448 -8.04 -4.93 11.19
C ASN A 448 -7.46 -4.78 12.61
N LEU A 449 -6.48 -3.90 12.78
CA LEU A 449 -5.88 -3.61 14.08
C LEU A 449 -6.94 -3.11 15.06
N ASP A 450 -6.96 -3.66 16.27
CA ASP A 450 -7.91 -3.34 17.34
C ASP A 450 -7.30 -2.59 18.49
N LEU A 451 -6.17 -3.11 18.96
CA LEU A 451 -5.56 -2.75 20.23
C LEU A 451 -4.05 -2.77 20.08
N VAL A 452 -3.42 -1.70 20.51
CA VAL A 452 -1.97 -1.64 20.75
C VAL A 452 -1.75 -1.50 22.23
N GLU A 453 -0.91 -2.35 22.81
CA GLU A 453 -0.51 -2.28 24.23
C GLU A 453 1.01 -2.18 24.33
N ASP A 454 1.50 -1.27 25.17
CA ASP A 454 2.90 -1.31 25.60
C ASP A 454 3.09 -2.18 26.85
N THR A 455 4.35 -2.42 27.20
CA THR A 455 4.73 -3.26 28.35
C THR A 455 4.36 -2.64 29.70
N SER A 456 4.03 -1.35 29.75
CA SER A 456 3.54 -0.67 30.95
C SER A 456 2.01 -0.75 31.09
N GLY A 457 1.31 -1.34 30.12
CA GLY A 457 -0.13 -1.50 30.11
C GLY A 457 -0.87 -0.24 29.66
N ASN A 458 -0.17 0.67 28.99
CA ASN A 458 -0.81 1.76 28.28
C ASN A 458 -1.32 1.25 26.93
N ALA A 459 -2.39 1.86 26.41
CA ALA A 459 -3.13 1.33 25.27
C ALA A 459 -3.62 2.37 24.27
N ALA A 460 -3.81 1.92 23.03
CA ALA A 460 -4.56 2.60 21.98
C ALA A 460 -5.55 1.63 21.33
N THR A 461 -6.76 2.10 21.00
CA THR A 461 -7.85 1.31 20.41
C THR A 461 -8.31 1.90 19.08
N TYR A 462 -8.72 1.05 18.15
CA TYR A 462 -9.06 1.37 16.77
C TYR A 462 -10.47 0.89 16.46
N TRP A 463 -11.28 1.72 15.82
CA TRP A 463 -12.72 1.50 15.66
C TRP A 463 -13.17 1.74 14.22
N TYR A 464 -13.96 0.82 13.67
CA TYR A 464 -14.32 0.76 12.25
C TYR A 464 -15.83 0.81 12.01
N ALA A 465 -16.20 1.13 10.77
CA ALA A 465 -17.50 0.82 10.21
C ALA A 465 -17.35 -0.33 9.21
N LYS A 466 -18.25 -1.31 9.31
CA LYS A 466 -18.41 -2.38 8.31
C LYS A 466 -19.32 -1.91 7.18
N GLU A 467 -18.99 -2.31 5.96
CA GLU A 467 -19.88 -2.26 4.80
C GLU A 467 -20.34 -3.69 4.49
N ALA A 468 -21.55 -4.03 4.94
CA ALA A 468 -22.14 -5.35 4.67
C ALA A 468 -22.79 -5.43 3.29
N ASN A 469 -22.88 -6.64 2.75
CA ASN A 469 -23.56 -6.94 1.50
C ASN A 469 -24.10 -8.39 1.51
N HIS A 470 -24.91 -8.74 0.51
CA HIS A 470 -25.40 -10.11 0.31
C HIS A 470 -25.08 -10.63 -1.09
N TYR A 471 -25.14 -11.94 -1.29
CA TYR A 471 -25.04 -12.58 -2.61
C TYR A 471 -25.75 -13.94 -2.63
N LYS A 472 -25.90 -14.52 -3.83
CA LYS A 472 -26.52 -15.83 -4.07
C LYS A 472 -25.51 -16.97 -3.85
N LYS A 473 -25.25 -17.33 -2.60
CA LYS A 473 -24.32 -18.41 -2.23
C LYS A 473 -24.73 -19.75 -2.83
N ASN A 474 -23.80 -20.47 -3.45
CA ASN A 474 -23.97 -21.77 -4.07
C ASN A 474 -25.22 -21.83 -4.98
N LYS A 475 -25.28 -20.88 -5.93
CA LYS A 475 -26.36 -20.77 -6.94
C LYS A 475 -27.77 -20.65 -6.35
N ALA A 476 -27.91 -20.09 -5.15
CA ALA A 476 -29.22 -19.88 -4.54
C ALA A 476 -30.14 -18.98 -5.39
N ALA A 477 -31.44 -19.24 -5.36
CA ALA A 477 -32.42 -18.44 -6.10
C ALA A 477 -32.57 -16.99 -5.57
N LYS A 478 -32.09 -16.72 -4.34
CA LYS A 478 -32.15 -15.42 -3.66
C LYS A 478 -30.84 -15.16 -2.95
N ALA A 479 -30.49 -13.88 -2.76
CA ALA A 479 -29.34 -13.48 -1.98
C ALA A 479 -29.53 -13.90 -0.51
N ASN A 480 -28.91 -15.00 -0.11
CA ASN A 480 -29.12 -15.67 1.18
C ASN A 480 -27.88 -15.60 2.09
N ALA A 481 -26.74 -15.17 1.55
CA ALA A 481 -25.49 -15.12 2.29
C ALA A 481 -25.08 -13.68 2.57
N SER A 482 -24.91 -13.35 3.85
CA SER A 482 -24.37 -12.07 4.30
C SER A 482 -22.84 -12.14 4.38
N TYR A 483 -22.18 -11.03 4.07
CA TYR A 483 -20.74 -10.86 4.24
C TYR A 483 -20.38 -9.38 4.42
N ILE A 484 -19.16 -9.12 4.83
CA ILE A 484 -18.59 -7.78 4.94
C ILE A 484 -17.71 -7.53 3.71
N ARG A 485 -18.19 -6.72 2.75
CA ARG A 485 -17.47 -6.39 1.50
C ARG A 485 -16.28 -5.44 1.70
N GLY A 486 -16.18 -4.84 2.88
CA GLY A 486 -15.15 -3.88 3.23
C GLY A 486 -15.55 -3.04 4.45
N GLY A 487 -14.85 -1.94 4.66
CA GLY A 487 -15.10 -1.04 5.77
C GLY A 487 -14.06 0.08 5.85
N TYR A 488 -14.14 0.89 6.90
CA TYR A 488 -13.25 2.03 7.07
C TYR A 488 -13.03 2.41 8.54
N LEU A 489 -11.82 2.89 8.85
CA LEU A 489 -11.45 3.37 10.18
C LEU A 489 -12.21 4.66 10.51
N LYS A 490 -12.87 4.69 11.68
CA LYS A 490 -13.68 5.81 12.17
C LYS A 490 -12.99 6.60 13.27
N GLU A 491 -12.32 5.91 14.19
CA GLU A 491 -11.72 6.52 15.36
C GLU A 491 -10.50 5.73 15.85
N ILE A 492 -9.47 6.45 16.29
CA ILE A 492 -8.38 5.92 17.10
C ILE A 492 -8.41 6.66 18.45
N SER A 493 -8.50 5.92 19.55
CA SER A 493 -8.46 6.48 20.91
C SER A 493 -7.20 5.99 21.62
N TYR A 494 -6.39 6.90 22.17
CA TYR A 494 -5.06 6.57 22.72
C TYR A 494 -4.72 7.36 23.98
N GLY A 495 -3.64 6.97 24.66
CA GLY A 495 -3.40 7.38 26.05
C GLY A 495 -4.37 6.69 27.01
N LEU A 496 -4.79 5.47 26.68
CA LEU A 496 -5.63 4.62 27.54
C LEU A 496 -4.77 3.72 28.42
N ARG A 497 -5.43 3.01 29.34
CA ARG A 497 -4.85 1.91 30.11
C ARG A 497 -5.63 0.64 29.82
N LYS A 498 -4.94 -0.49 29.59
CA LYS A 498 -5.60 -1.76 29.24
C LYS A 498 -6.66 -2.23 30.25
N GLY A 499 -6.46 -1.96 31.54
CA GLY A 499 -7.42 -2.30 32.59
C GLY A 499 -8.58 -1.30 32.75
N ALA A 500 -8.65 -0.27 31.91
CA ALA A 500 -9.62 0.82 32.03
C ALA A 500 -10.08 1.36 30.67
N LEU A 501 -10.04 0.55 29.60
CA LEU A 501 -10.38 0.96 28.23
C LEU A 501 -11.77 1.63 28.11
N PHE A 502 -12.72 1.21 28.94
CA PHE A 502 -14.11 1.68 28.93
C PHE A 502 -14.53 2.47 30.17
N THR A 503 -13.65 2.58 31.18
CA THR A 503 -13.94 3.27 32.45
C THR A 503 -13.19 4.59 32.59
N ASP A 504 -12.04 4.73 31.92
CA ASP A 504 -11.31 5.99 31.78
C ASP A 504 -11.62 6.68 30.44
N LYS A 505 -11.20 7.95 30.32
CA LYS A 505 -11.22 8.68 29.06
C LYS A 505 -9.82 8.64 28.43
N PRO A 506 -9.70 8.46 27.10
CA PRO A 506 -8.41 8.56 26.43
C PRO A 506 -7.87 9.99 26.55
N ASP A 507 -6.55 10.14 26.66
CA ASP A 507 -5.91 11.47 26.66
C ASP A 507 -6.16 12.24 25.36
N ALA A 508 -6.27 11.50 24.25
CA ALA A 508 -6.49 12.06 22.94
C ALA A 508 -7.13 11.03 22.00
N LYS A 509 -7.73 11.54 20.93
CA LYS A 509 -8.31 10.70 19.88
C LYS A 509 -8.21 11.34 18.50
N VAL A 510 -8.34 10.51 17.49
CA VAL A 510 -8.41 10.90 16.07
C VAL A 510 -9.72 10.37 15.52
N THR A 511 -10.48 11.18 14.78
CA THR A 511 -11.68 10.73 14.06
C THR A 511 -11.53 10.97 12.57
N PHE A 512 -12.20 10.16 11.77
CA PHE A 512 -12.13 10.20 10.31
C PHE A 512 -13.52 10.51 9.72
N GLY A 513 -13.60 11.54 8.90
CA GLY A 513 -14.81 11.92 8.18
C GLY A 513 -14.91 11.24 6.82
N TYR A 514 -16.13 10.86 6.41
CA TYR A 514 -16.38 10.20 5.12
C TYR A 514 -17.62 10.76 4.43
N ALA A 515 -17.60 10.73 3.10
CA ALA A 515 -18.75 10.99 2.22
C ALA A 515 -18.94 9.85 1.22
N GLU A 516 -20.08 9.82 0.53
CA GLU A 516 -20.30 8.91 -0.60
C GLU A 516 -19.35 9.24 -1.78
N ARG A 517 -19.00 8.20 -2.56
CA ARG A 517 -18.23 8.28 -3.82
C ARG A 517 -19.08 8.74 -5.02
N CYS A 518 -19.95 9.70 -4.79
CA CYS A 518 -20.87 10.22 -5.79
C CYS A 518 -20.38 11.54 -6.40
N THR A 519 -20.94 11.92 -7.55
CA THR A 519 -20.70 13.22 -8.21
C THR A 519 -21.83 14.24 -8.02
N ALA A 520 -22.99 13.80 -7.53
CA ALA A 520 -24.15 14.67 -7.27
C ALA A 520 -23.97 15.55 -6.03
N SER A 521 -24.78 16.61 -5.92
CA SER A 521 -24.86 17.44 -4.71
C SER A 521 -25.57 16.73 -3.55
N ASP A 522 -26.53 15.86 -3.87
CA ASP A 522 -27.21 14.99 -2.92
C ASP A 522 -26.91 13.53 -3.29
N CYS A 523 -26.39 12.79 -2.32
CA CYS A 523 -26.00 11.40 -2.45
C CYS A 523 -26.59 10.53 -1.35
N SER A 524 -27.70 10.98 -0.77
CA SER A 524 -28.39 10.28 0.31
C SER A 524 -28.98 8.95 -0.14
N SER A 525 -29.25 8.77 -1.44
CA SER A 525 -29.92 7.58 -1.99
C SER A 525 -29.22 7.03 -3.23
N LEU A 526 -28.71 5.80 -3.14
CA LEU A 526 -28.20 5.01 -4.25
C LEU A 526 -29.26 4.01 -4.68
N THR A 527 -29.86 4.24 -5.85
CA THR A 527 -30.94 3.46 -6.44
C THR A 527 -30.67 3.28 -7.94
N LYS A 528 -31.46 2.44 -8.62
CA LYS A 528 -31.39 2.30 -10.09
C LYS A 528 -31.52 3.65 -10.80
N ASP A 529 -32.27 4.59 -10.24
CA ASP A 529 -32.47 5.89 -10.86
C ASP A 529 -31.35 6.89 -10.64
N THR A 530 -30.54 6.69 -9.60
CA THR A 530 -29.46 7.59 -9.19
C THR A 530 -28.06 6.98 -9.34
N ALA A 531 -27.96 5.72 -9.79
CA ALA A 531 -26.73 4.94 -9.88
C ALA A 531 -25.65 5.59 -10.77
N ASP A 532 -26.06 6.30 -11.82
CA ASP A 532 -25.20 7.08 -12.71
C ASP A 532 -24.35 8.15 -11.98
N ASN A 533 -24.76 8.55 -10.77
CA ASN A 533 -24.01 9.48 -9.92
C ASN A 533 -22.85 8.82 -9.18
N TRP A 534 -22.68 7.50 -9.20
CA TRP A 534 -21.57 6.77 -8.58
C TRP A 534 -20.70 6.09 -9.65
N PRO A 535 -19.69 6.80 -10.20
CA PRO A 535 -18.92 6.29 -11.33
C PRO A 535 -18.19 4.97 -11.09
N ASP A 536 -17.70 4.75 -9.88
CA ASP A 536 -16.81 3.64 -9.52
C ASP A 536 -17.38 2.69 -8.47
N VAL A 537 -18.69 2.76 -8.21
CA VAL A 537 -19.42 1.81 -7.35
C VAL A 537 -20.32 0.93 -8.22
N PRO A 538 -20.14 -0.40 -8.20
CA PRO A 538 -20.97 -1.31 -8.98
C PRO A 538 -22.34 -1.46 -8.30
N PHE A 539 -23.32 -0.64 -8.71
CA PHE A 539 -24.66 -0.66 -8.12
C PHE A 539 -25.34 -2.04 -8.24
N ASP A 540 -25.14 -2.72 -9.36
CA ASP A 540 -25.67 -4.06 -9.65
C ASP A 540 -25.10 -5.16 -8.73
N ALA A 541 -24.02 -4.89 -8.00
CA ALA A 541 -23.43 -5.77 -7.00
C ALA A 541 -24.01 -5.59 -5.58
N ILE A 542 -24.82 -4.55 -5.35
CA ILE A 542 -25.39 -4.26 -4.03
C ILE A 542 -26.68 -5.06 -3.87
N CYS A 543 -26.66 -6.04 -2.97
CA CYS A 543 -27.81 -6.89 -2.71
C CYS A 543 -28.27 -6.80 -1.25
N SER A 544 -29.59 -6.92 -1.07
CA SER A 544 -30.23 -7.04 0.23
C SER A 544 -30.53 -8.49 0.57
N ASP A 545 -30.74 -8.79 1.84
CA ASP A 545 -31.14 -10.12 2.29
C ASP A 545 -32.46 -10.56 1.64
N GLY A 546 -32.49 -11.80 1.14
CA GLY A 546 -33.66 -12.39 0.49
C GLY A 546 -33.98 -11.82 -0.89
N ASP A 547 -33.12 -10.98 -1.47
CA ASP A 547 -33.34 -10.37 -2.77
C ASP A 547 -33.24 -11.41 -3.90
N ALA A 548 -34.36 -11.66 -4.59
CA ALA A 548 -34.42 -12.58 -5.72
C ALA A 548 -33.84 -11.96 -7.01
N ASP A 549 -33.86 -10.63 -7.10
CA ASP A 549 -33.42 -9.85 -8.26
C ASP A 549 -31.92 -9.50 -8.19
N CYS A 550 -31.25 -9.82 -7.07
CA CYS A 550 -29.79 -9.72 -6.92
C CYS A 550 -29.05 -10.48 -8.03
N LEU A 551 -28.04 -9.86 -8.64
CA LEU A 551 -27.23 -10.46 -9.70
C LEU A 551 -25.85 -10.94 -9.23
N ALA A 552 -25.47 -10.64 -7.98
CA ALA A 552 -24.21 -11.10 -7.42
C ALA A 552 -24.25 -12.63 -7.19
N VAL A 553 -23.34 -13.32 -7.85
CA VAL A 553 -23.15 -14.78 -7.80
C VAL A 553 -22.00 -15.19 -6.89
N GLY A 554 -21.16 -14.22 -6.49
CA GLY A 554 -20.10 -14.38 -5.52
C GLY A 554 -19.92 -13.11 -4.66
N PRO A 555 -19.02 -13.13 -3.67
CA PRO A 555 -18.62 -11.93 -2.95
C PRO A 555 -18.00 -10.89 -3.89
N SER A 556 -18.25 -9.61 -3.63
CA SER A 556 -17.62 -8.50 -4.34
C SER A 556 -17.14 -7.45 -3.35
N PHE A 557 -15.92 -6.95 -3.54
CA PHE A 557 -15.22 -6.09 -2.59
C PHE A 557 -15.12 -4.67 -3.16
N PHE A 558 -15.76 -3.72 -2.50
CA PHE A 558 -15.72 -2.31 -2.87
C PHE A 558 -16.23 -1.44 -1.72
N SER A 559 -15.80 -0.18 -1.70
CA SER A 559 -16.31 0.81 -0.76
C SER A 559 -17.19 1.84 -1.47
N ARG A 560 -18.21 2.31 -0.77
CA ARG A 560 -18.99 3.49 -1.17
C ARG A 560 -18.44 4.79 -0.61
N LYS A 561 -17.37 4.73 0.19
CA LYS A 561 -16.89 5.86 0.96
C LYS A 561 -15.60 6.46 0.40
N ARG A 562 -15.50 7.77 0.53
CA ARG A 562 -14.26 8.53 0.40
C ARG A 562 -14.00 9.35 1.66
N MET A 563 -12.76 9.38 2.12
CA MET A 563 -12.35 10.08 3.33
C MET A 563 -12.28 11.59 3.06
N THR A 564 -12.99 12.39 3.84
CA THR A 564 -13.08 13.85 3.69
C THR A 564 -12.33 14.60 4.78
N SER A 565 -12.11 14.00 5.95
CA SER A 565 -11.33 14.64 7.01
C SER A 565 -10.59 13.67 7.92
N VAL A 566 -9.53 14.17 8.52
CA VAL A 566 -8.88 13.62 9.72
C VAL A 566 -8.93 14.72 10.79
N ASP A 567 -9.50 14.44 11.94
CA ASP A 567 -9.67 15.42 13.03
C ASP A 567 -9.05 14.87 14.32
N THR A 568 -8.26 15.68 15.01
CA THR A 568 -7.59 15.29 16.26
C THR A 568 -8.16 16.06 17.44
N PHE A 569 -8.21 15.41 18.59
CA PHE A 569 -8.76 15.95 19.82
C PHE A 569 -7.92 15.58 21.02
N SER A 570 -7.93 16.43 22.05
CA SER A 570 -7.34 16.13 23.35
C SER A 570 -8.39 16.25 24.45
N TRP A 571 -8.31 15.39 25.45
CA TRP A 571 -9.23 15.39 26.58
C TRP A 571 -8.96 16.56 27.52
N ASN A 572 -9.99 17.36 27.76
CA ASN A 572 -9.98 18.43 28.75
C ASN A 572 -10.74 17.99 29.99
N ALA A 573 -10.01 17.60 31.03
CA ALA A 573 -10.60 17.16 32.30
C ALA A 573 -11.38 18.26 33.03
N THR A 574 -11.14 19.54 32.74
CA THR A 574 -11.87 20.66 33.38
C THR A 574 -13.29 20.78 32.83
N THR A 575 -13.44 20.63 31.52
CA THR A 575 -14.73 20.70 30.83
C THR A 575 -15.39 19.32 30.66
N SER A 576 -14.65 18.25 30.95
CA SER A 576 -15.06 16.86 30.68
C SER A 576 -15.47 16.65 29.21
N ALA A 577 -14.72 17.26 28.30
CA ALA A 577 -14.96 17.21 26.86
C ALA A 577 -13.65 17.05 26.07
N PHE A 578 -13.79 16.62 24.82
CA PHE A 578 -12.68 16.58 23.86
C PHE A 578 -12.59 17.91 23.11
N ASP A 579 -11.49 18.63 23.32
CA ASP A 579 -11.21 19.88 22.61
C ASP A 579 -10.49 19.56 21.27
N PRO A 580 -10.91 20.18 20.15
CA PRO A 580 -10.26 19.95 18.86
C PRO A 580 -8.85 20.58 18.81
N VAL A 581 -7.89 19.86 18.24
CA VAL A 581 -6.48 20.29 18.15
C VAL A 581 -6.09 20.67 16.73
N ASP A 582 -6.12 19.72 15.80
CA ASP A 582 -5.82 19.92 14.38
C ASP A 582 -6.86 19.18 13.53
N SER A 583 -7.15 19.70 12.35
CA SER A 583 -7.97 19.02 11.34
C SER A 583 -7.35 19.13 9.96
N TRP A 584 -7.45 18.06 9.18
CA TRP A 584 -7.07 18.02 7.78
C TRP A 584 -8.31 17.77 6.94
N ALA A 585 -8.64 18.70 6.04
CA ALA A 585 -9.68 18.51 5.04
C ALA A 585 -9.06 17.95 3.75
N LEU A 586 -9.64 16.87 3.23
CA LEU A 586 -9.22 16.23 1.98
C LEU A 586 -10.25 16.54 0.89
N THR A 587 -9.79 16.95 -0.27
CA THR A 587 -10.64 17.24 -1.43
C THR A 587 -10.30 16.30 -2.56
N GLN A 588 -11.28 15.55 -3.03
CA GLN A 588 -11.13 14.63 -4.16
C GLN A 588 -11.96 15.06 -5.37
N GLN A 589 -11.59 14.53 -6.54
CA GLN A 589 -12.32 14.69 -7.77
C GLN A 589 -12.12 13.47 -8.68
N PHE A 590 -13.18 13.05 -9.37
CA PHE A 590 -13.06 12.06 -10.44
C PHE A 590 -12.40 12.69 -11.68
N LEU A 591 -11.36 12.04 -12.18
CA LEU A 591 -10.74 12.34 -13.46
C LEU A 591 -11.03 11.21 -14.45
N ASP A 592 -11.26 11.56 -15.70
CA ASP A 592 -11.54 10.65 -16.80
C ASP A 592 -10.25 10.49 -17.64
N GLY A 593 -9.86 9.23 -17.86
CA GLY A 593 -8.69 8.86 -18.64
C GLY A 593 -8.88 9.19 -20.13
N GLY A 594 -10.12 9.10 -20.60
CA GLY A 594 -10.51 9.30 -21.99
C GLY A 594 -10.29 8.06 -22.83
N ASP A 595 -10.26 6.88 -22.18
CA ASP A 595 -10.14 5.59 -22.85
C ASP A 595 -11.47 5.24 -23.55
N ILE A 596 -12.57 5.62 -22.89
CA ILE A 596 -13.95 5.35 -23.31
C ILE A 596 -14.83 6.55 -23.00
N GLY A 597 -15.93 6.68 -23.74
CA GLY A 597 -16.88 7.78 -23.56
C GLY A 597 -17.96 7.51 -22.51
N ASP A 598 -17.62 6.93 -21.35
CA ASP A 598 -18.59 6.59 -20.28
C ASP A 598 -18.09 6.82 -18.83
N THR A 599 -18.62 6.08 -17.85
CA THR A 599 -18.27 6.20 -16.43
C THR A 599 -17.12 5.30 -15.97
N SER A 600 -16.80 4.27 -16.73
CA SER A 600 -16.02 3.10 -16.29
C SER A 600 -14.51 3.36 -16.25
N ASP A 601 -13.99 4.40 -16.90
CA ASP A 601 -12.59 4.82 -16.85
C ASP A 601 -12.32 5.97 -15.87
N ARG A 602 -13.32 6.33 -15.05
CA ARG A 602 -13.21 7.45 -14.11
C ARG A 602 -12.54 7.02 -12.81
N VAL A 603 -11.55 7.81 -12.40
CA VAL A 603 -10.72 7.51 -11.25
C VAL A 603 -10.83 8.62 -10.21
N LEU A 604 -11.15 8.26 -8.96
CA LEU A 604 -11.15 9.21 -7.83
C LEU A 604 -9.72 9.63 -7.49
N THR A 605 -9.43 10.94 -7.47
CA THR A 605 -8.09 11.48 -7.21
C THR A 605 -8.08 12.53 -6.10
N LEU A 606 -7.01 12.57 -5.30
CA LEU A 606 -6.82 13.57 -4.25
C LEU A 606 -6.30 14.89 -4.82
N LYS A 607 -7.07 15.98 -4.72
CA LYS A 607 -6.67 17.30 -5.24
C LYS A 607 -5.92 18.14 -4.21
N SER A 608 -6.27 18.02 -2.93
CA SER A 608 -5.61 18.79 -1.89
C SER A 608 -5.83 18.25 -0.48
N ILE A 609 -4.92 18.64 0.41
CA ILE A 609 -5.01 18.46 1.86
C ILE A 609 -4.84 19.84 2.50
N LYS A 610 -5.79 20.26 3.34
CA LYS A 610 -5.74 21.54 4.04
C LYS A 610 -5.75 21.33 5.55
N ARG A 611 -4.65 21.69 6.22
CA ARG A 611 -4.56 21.71 7.68
C ARG A 611 -5.22 22.96 8.25
N THR A 612 -5.94 22.79 9.35
CA THR A 612 -6.43 23.88 10.21
C THR A 612 -6.07 23.55 11.65
N GLY A 613 -5.27 24.39 12.29
CA GLY A 613 -5.05 24.32 13.73
C GLY A 613 -6.28 24.87 14.45
N LYS A 614 -6.91 24.05 15.30
CA LYS A 614 -8.17 24.35 16.01
C LYS A 614 -7.97 24.66 17.50
N ALA A 615 -6.76 24.50 18.05
CA ALA A 615 -6.45 24.90 19.41
C ALA A 615 -6.55 26.43 19.60
N GLY A 616 -7.63 26.90 20.23
CA GLY A 616 -7.91 28.33 20.39
C GLY A 616 -8.62 28.92 19.17
N THR A 617 -8.08 30.03 18.62
CA THR A 617 -8.62 30.60 17.37
C THR A 617 -8.18 29.74 16.19
N ALA A 618 -9.11 29.32 15.35
CA ALA A 618 -8.81 28.47 14.20
C ALA A 618 -7.88 29.19 13.19
N ILE A 619 -6.80 28.53 12.79
CA ILE A 619 -5.84 29.04 11.80
C ILE A 619 -5.76 28.03 10.66
N GLY A 620 -6.32 28.39 9.51
CA GLY A 620 -6.22 27.60 8.29
C GLY A 620 -4.89 27.86 7.59
N MET A 621 -4.18 26.79 7.24
CA MET A 621 -2.98 26.85 6.42
C MET A 621 -3.33 26.83 4.93
N ASP A 622 -2.38 27.17 4.08
CA ASP A 622 -2.51 26.96 2.64
C ASP A 622 -2.52 25.46 2.31
N PRO A 623 -3.33 25.01 1.34
CA PRO A 623 -3.43 23.59 1.04
C PRO A 623 -2.17 23.06 0.36
N VAL A 624 -1.75 21.85 0.75
CA VAL A 624 -0.93 21.02 -0.13
C VAL A 624 -1.81 20.58 -1.29
N SER A 625 -1.38 20.78 -2.54
CA SER A 625 -2.20 20.45 -3.72
C SER A 625 -1.46 19.62 -4.76
N PHE A 626 -2.24 18.83 -5.51
CA PHE A 626 -1.74 17.84 -6.45
C PHE A 626 -2.30 18.05 -7.86
N THR A 627 -1.42 17.92 -8.85
CA THR A 627 -1.81 17.82 -10.27
C THR A 627 -1.35 16.48 -10.84
N TYR A 628 -1.95 16.07 -11.96
CA TYR A 628 -1.75 14.74 -12.51
C TYR A 628 -1.49 14.77 -14.01
N HIS A 629 -0.68 13.82 -14.48
CA HIS A 629 -0.60 13.42 -15.88
C HIS A 629 -1.19 12.01 -16.04
N MET A 630 -1.80 11.74 -17.20
CA MET A 630 -2.46 10.47 -17.48
C MET A 630 -1.52 9.51 -18.22
N ARG A 631 -1.59 8.21 -17.88
CA ARG A 631 -0.77 7.15 -18.51
C ARG A 631 -1.54 5.83 -18.57
N PRO A 632 -1.49 5.08 -19.68
CA PRO A 632 -2.11 3.75 -19.78
C PRO A 632 -1.33 2.72 -18.96
N ASN A 633 -2.03 1.85 -18.25
CA ASN A 633 -1.40 0.71 -17.57
C ASN A 633 -1.17 -0.43 -18.55
N ARG A 634 -2.11 -0.70 -19.44
CA ARG A 634 -1.98 -1.77 -20.42
C ARG A 634 -1.05 -1.34 -21.56
N VAL A 635 -0.24 -2.26 -22.07
CA VAL A 635 0.53 -2.09 -23.30
C VAL A 635 -0.44 -2.21 -24.47
N ASP A 636 -1.05 -1.09 -24.82
CA ASP A 636 -2.21 -1.04 -25.72
C ASP A 636 -1.91 -1.37 -27.19
N GLY A 637 -2.94 -1.82 -27.92
CA GLY A 637 -2.90 -2.22 -29.32
C GLY A 637 -4.22 -1.95 -30.07
N THR A 638 -4.34 -2.46 -31.31
CA THR A 638 -5.60 -2.39 -32.07
C THR A 638 -6.48 -3.61 -31.77
N ASP A 639 -6.75 -3.87 -30.49
CA ASP A 639 -7.32 -5.13 -30.00
C ASP A 639 -8.57 -4.98 -29.11
N ASP A 640 -9.20 -3.81 -29.14
CA ASP A 640 -10.49 -3.47 -28.50
C ASP A 640 -10.56 -3.85 -27.01
N ILE A 641 -9.48 -3.55 -26.30
CA ILE A 641 -9.32 -3.76 -24.85
C ILE A 641 -8.89 -2.44 -24.23
N LEU A 642 -9.33 -2.15 -23.01
CA LEU A 642 -9.04 -0.88 -22.36
C LEU A 642 -7.53 -0.64 -22.12
N PRO A 643 -6.99 0.54 -22.51
CA PRO A 643 -5.63 0.94 -22.13
C PRO A 643 -5.42 1.12 -20.62
N LEU A 644 -6.49 1.30 -19.84
CA LEU A 644 -6.46 1.60 -18.40
C LEU A 644 -5.62 2.84 -18.08
N THR A 645 -5.96 3.97 -18.70
CA THR A 645 -5.33 5.27 -18.51
C THR A 645 -5.64 5.83 -17.13
N ARG A 646 -4.62 5.85 -16.24
CA ARG A 646 -4.77 6.30 -14.84
C ARG A 646 -3.87 7.49 -14.50
N PRO A 647 -4.28 8.33 -13.53
CA PRO A 647 -3.54 9.53 -13.13
C PRO A 647 -2.32 9.21 -12.26
N ARG A 648 -1.17 9.82 -12.58
CA ARG A 648 0.04 9.83 -11.74
C ARG A 648 0.39 11.26 -11.35
N ILE A 649 0.93 11.46 -10.14
CA ILE A 649 1.29 12.81 -9.66
C ILE A 649 2.28 13.45 -10.62
N SER A 650 1.91 14.62 -11.15
CA SER A 650 2.77 15.48 -11.97
C SER A 650 3.43 16.55 -11.11
N THR A 651 2.66 17.25 -10.28
CA THR A 651 3.21 18.24 -9.35
C THR A 651 2.59 18.14 -7.95
N VAL A 652 3.40 18.49 -6.94
CA VAL A 652 2.97 18.76 -5.57
C VAL A 652 3.31 20.21 -5.24
N THR A 653 2.31 21.01 -4.88
CA THR A 653 2.54 22.34 -4.28
C THR A 653 2.43 22.20 -2.77
N SER A 654 3.48 22.53 -2.02
CA SER A 654 3.50 22.45 -0.56
C SER A 654 2.69 23.56 0.11
N GLU A 655 2.43 23.42 1.41
CA GLU A 655 1.83 24.47 2.25
C GLU A 655 2.63 25.79 2.24
N THR A 656 3.94 25.73 1.99
CA THR A 656 4.80 26.92 1.85
C THR A 656 4.87 27.44 0.41
N GLY A 657 4.17 26.82 -0.53
CA GLY A 657 4.14 27.18 -1.94
C GLY A 657 5.25 26.56 -2.81
N ALA A 658 6.19 25.78 -2.26
CA ALA A 658 7.22 25.13 -3.06
C ALA A 658 6.60 24.11 -4.03
N ILE A 659 7.11 24.06 -5.27
CA ILE A 659 6.58 23.19 -6.32
C ILE A 659 7.57 22.05 -6.57
N THR A 660 7.14 20.83 -6.26
CA THR A 660 7.81 19.60 -6.69
C THR A 660 7.18 19.16 -8.01
N THR A 661 7.97 18.95 -9.06
CA THR A 661 7.53 18.39 -10.35
C THR A 661 8.17 17.02 -10.55
N VAL A 662 7.35 16.05 -10.95
CA VAL A 662 7.73 14.66 -11.19
C VAL A 662 7.68 14.39 -12.68
N THR A 663 8.82 14.03 -13.27
CA THR A 663 8.90 13.61 -14.66
C THR A 663 8.99 12.10 -14.70
N MET A 664 8.03 11.45 -15.35
CA MET A 664 8.02 9.99 -15.54
C MET A 664 8.37 9.59 -16.97
N SER A 665 8.85 8.36 -17.18
CA SER A 665 9.18 7.79 -18.48
C SER A 665 7.98 7.75 -19.42
N ALA A 666 8.20 7.84 -20.73
CA ALA A 666 7.19 7.46 -21.71
C ALA A 666 6.87 5.95 -21.62
N PRO A 667 5.76 5.47 -22.21
CA PRO A 667 5.55 4.04 -22.43
C PRO A 667 6.76 3.42 -23.15
N GLU A 668 7.36 2.39 -22.58
CA GLU A 668 8.58 1.77 -23.15
C GLU A 668 8.29 0.54 -23.99
N CYS A 669 7.24 -0.19 -23.62
CA CYS A 669 6.83 -1.39 -24.32
C CYS A 669 5.83 -1.05 -25.42
N VAL A 670 5.96 -1.73 -26.55
CA VAL A 670 5.03 -1.61 -27.68
C VAL A 670 4.42 -2.98 -27.91
N ARG A 671 3.11 -3.05 -28.12
CA ARG A 671 2.35 -4.31 -28.25
C ARG A 671 3.01 -5.32 -29.18
N SER A 672 3.41 -4.87 -30.37
CA SER A 672 4.06 -5.69 -31.40
C SER A 672 5.40 -6.30 -30.98
N GLN A 673 6.05 -5.76 -29.94
CA GLN A 673 7.34 -6.23 -29.43
C GLN A 673 7.22 -7.17 -28.23
N VAL A 674 6.05 -7.22 -27.57
CA VAL A 674 5.85 -7.95 -26.32
C VAL A 674 4.95 -9.17 -26.46
N ILE A 675 3.95 -9.14 -27.34
CA ILE A 675 2.96 -10.23 -27.45
C ILE A 675 3.57 -11.60 -27.81
N GLY A 676 4.71 -11.62 -28.50
CA GLY A 676 5.48 -12.84 -28.80
C GLY A 676 6.82 -12.94 -28.06
N ALA A 677 7.10 -12.05 -27.12
CA ALA A 677 8.35 -12.06 -26.39
C ALA A 677 8.38 -13.18 -25.34
N ALA A 678 9.55 -13.78 -25.15
CA ALA A 678 9.78 -14.72 -24.06
C ALA A 678 9.64 -13.99 -22.71
N GLN A 679 8.65 -14.43 -21.92
CA GLN A 679 8.30 -13.81 -20.64
C GLN A 679 9.42 -13.98 -19.60
N ASP A 680 10.06 -15.14 -19.61
CA ASP A 680 11.14 -15.58 -18.72
C ASP A 680 12.51 -14.98 -19.05
N THR A 681 12.62 -14.11 -20.04
CA THR A 681 13.85 -13.33 -20.31
C THR A 681 13.58 -11.83 -20.37
N ASN A 682 12.44 -11.42 -19.80
CA ASN A 682 11.98 -10.04 -19.81
C ASN A 682 12.91 -9.12 -19.00
N THR A 683 13.50 -8.15 -19.69
CA THR A 683 14.37 -7.11 -19.12
C THR A 683 13.79 -5.71 -19.31
N ARG A 684 12.49 -5.61 -19.63
CA ARG A 684 11.79 -4.35 -19.92
C ARG A 684 10.99 -3.88 -18.70
N SER A 685 10.65 -2.59 -18.69
CA SER A 685 9.73 -2.00 -17.70
C SER A 685 8.26 -2.22 -18.08
N CYS A 686 7.90 -3.48 -18.34
CA CYS A 686 6.53 -3.97 -18.48
C CYS A 686 6.50 -5.44 -18.09
N TYR A 687 5.33 -5.97 -17.78
CA TYR A 687 5.16 -7.34 -17.28
C TYR A 687 3.96 -8.04 -17.92
N PRO A 688 4.05 -9.37 -18.13
CA PRO A 688 2.95 -10.19 -18.60
C PRO A 688 1.97 -10.53 -17.46
N LEU A 689 0.69 -10.77 -17.78
CA LEU A 689 -0.31 -11.39 -16.90
C LEU A 689 -1.32 -12.18 -17.74
N TYR A 690 -1.82 -13.30 -17.23
CA TYR A 690 -2.97 -14.00 -17.79
C TYR A 690 -4.29 -13.37 -17.34
N TRP A 691 -5.27 -13.34 -18.24
CA TRP A 691 -6.68 -13.07 -17.94
C TRP A 691 -7.57 -13.44 -19.14
N ASN A 692 -8.88 -13.55 -18.92
CA ASN A 692 -9.89 -13.89 -19.93
C ASN A 692 -10.22 -12.70 -20.85
N ILE A 693 -9.33 -12.41 -21.79
CA ILE A 693 -9.46 -11.32 -22.77
C ILE A 693 -10.80 -11.41 -23.50
N ASN A 694 -11.58 -10.31 -23.52
CA ASN A 694 -12.89 -10.25 -24.17
C ASN A 694 -13.87 -11.34 -23.71
N GLY A 695 -13.70 -11.85 -22.47
CA GLY A 695 -14.56 -12.89 -21.91
C GLY A 695 -14.35 -14.26 -22.55
N ALA A 696 -13.16 -14.51 -23.12
CA ALA A 696 -12.78 -15.82 -23.64
C ALA A 696 -12.80 -16.89 -22.54
N GLU A 697 -13.13 -18.13 -22.90
CA GLU A 697 -13.12 -19.28 -21.99
C GLU A 697 -11.71 -19.54 -21.44
N ASP A 698 -10.70 -19.51 -22.32
CA ASP A 698 -9.30 -19.67 -21.94
C ASP A 698 -8.63 -18.32 -21.66
N ALA A 699 -7.90 -18.22 -20.54
CA ALA A 699 -7.07 -17.06 -20.25
C ALA A 699 -5.91 -16.93 -21.25
N SER A 700 -5.55 -15.68 -21.55
CA SER A 700 -4.45 -15.35 -22.46
C SER A 700 -3.54 -14.28 -21.87
N VAL A 701 -2.26 -14.29 -22.29
CA VAL A 701 -1.27 -13.34 -21.81
C VAL A 701 -1.46 -11.98 -22.42
N ASP A 702 -1.51 -10.96 -21.57
CA ASP A 702 -1.39 -9.56 -21.94
C ASP A 702 -0.28 -8.87 -21.17
N TRP A 703 0.06 -7.64 -21.56
CA TRP A 703 1.20 -6.91 -21.01
C TRP A 703 0.81 -5.57 -20.42
N PHE A 704 1.46 -5.20 -19.32
CA PHE A 704 1.20 -3.97 -18.58
C PHE A 704 2.50 -3.20 -18.33
N HIS A 705 2.43 -1.87 -18.40
CA HIS A 705 3.54 -0.95 -18.20
C HIS A 705 3.91 -0.80 -16.73
N LYS A 706 5.21 -0.72 -16.48
CA LYS A 706 5.79 -0.14 -15.26
C LYS A 706 6.48 1.17 -15.62
N TYR A 707 6.06 2.28 -15.03
CA TYR A 707 6.66 3.58 -15.28
C TYR A 707 7.74 3.88 -14.26
N ARG A 708 8.81 4.54 -14.71
CA ARG A 708 9.87 5.02 -13.82
C ARG A 708 9.94 6.54 -13.76
N VAL A 709 10.39 7.06 -12.64
CA VAL A 709 10.73 8.48 -12.49
C VAL A 709 12.02 8.77 -13.24
N LEU A 710 12.03 9.77 -14.11
CA LEU A 710 13.24 10.27 -14.79
C LEU A 710 13.83 11.48 -14.08
N ALA A 711 12.99 12.33 -13.48
CA ALA A 711 13.46 13.47 -12.70
C ALA A 711 12.45 13.90 -11.63
N VAL A 712 12.96 14.44 -10.53
CA VAL A 712 12.19 15.19 -9.53
C VAL A 712 12.85 16.56 -9.34
N THR A 713 12.12 17.63 -9.62
CA THR A 713 12.61 19.01 -9.48
C THR A 713 11.86 19.72 -8.37
N VAL A 714 12.56 20.41 -7.48
CA VAL A 714 11.96 21.28 -6.45
C VAL A 714 12.28 22.73 -6.77
N SER A 715 11.25 23.55 -6.91
CA SER A 715 11.36 24.96 -7.22
C SER A 715 10.66 25.83 -6.18
N ASP A 716 11.26 26.98 -5.86
CA ASP A 716 10.70 27.99 -4.96
C ASP A 716 10.08 29.13 -5.78
N PRO A 717 8.75 29.29 -5.78
CA PRO A 717 8.12 30.39 -6.50
C PRO A 717 8.10 31.72 -5.73
N ALA A 718 8.42 31.72 -4.43
CA ALA A 718 8.41 32.92 -3.60
C ALA A 718 9.72 33.73 -3.72
N GLY A 719 10.83 33.07 -4.09
CA GLY A 719 12.12 33.70 -4.35
C GLY A 719 12.68 33.35 -5.72
N ASN A 720 13.83 33.93 -6.08
CA ASN A 720 14.59 33.57 -7.28
C ASN A 720 15.68 32.52 -6.97
N ASN A 721 15.36 31.54 -6.12
CA ASN A 721 16.28 30.46 -5.77
C ASN A 721 16.44 29.50 -6.96
N GLU A 722 17.63 28.93 -7.12
CA GLU A 722 17.87 27.93 -8.17
C GLU A 722 17.05 26.66 -7.93
N THR A 723 16.47 26.13 -9.01
CA THR A 723 15.76 24.83 -8.99
C THR A 723 16.75 23.70 -8.71
N VAL A 724 16.41 22.83 -7.77
CA VAL A 724 17.17 21.61 -7.51
C VAL A 724 16.53 20.45 -8.25
N GLU A 725 17.26 19.84 -9.17
CA GLU A 725 16.84 18.65 -9.89
C GLU A 725 17.57 17.40 -9.37
N HIS A 726 16.81 16.32 -9.20
CA HIS A 726 17.29 14.96 -9.07
C HIS A 726 16.92 14.21 -10.35
N ALA A 727 17.90 13.88 -11.20
CA ALA A 727 17.68 13.11 -12.43
C ALA A 727 18.17 11.67 -12.25
N TYR A 728 17.42 10.72 -12.80
CA TYR A 728 17.61 9.31 -12.59
C TYR A 728 17.80 8.57 -13.92
N SER A 729 18.76 7.66 -13.96
CA SER A 729 18.90 6.68 -15.04
C SER A 729 19.05 5.28 -14.47
N TYR A 730 18.46 4.30 -15.14
CA TYR A 730 18.28 2.95 -14.63
C TYR A 730 18.78 1.94 -15.66
N SER A 731 19.24 0.78 -15.19
CA SER A 731 19.59 -0.35 -16.05
C SER A 731 19.39 -1.68 -15.35
N GLY A 732 19.13 -2.73 -16.12
CA GLY A 732 18.93 -4.09 -15.63
C GLY A 732 17.62 -4.24 -14.86
N ALA A 733 16.50 -3.88 -15.49
CA ALA A 733 15.17 -4.25 -14.97
C ALA A 733 15.03 -5.77 -14.94
N ALA A 734 14.40 -6.33 -13.91
CA ALA A 734 14.17 -7.76 -13.79
C ALA A 734 12.78 -8.06 -13.21
N TRP A 735 12.24 -9.20 -13.63
CA TRP A 735 11.00 -9.77 -13.15
C TRP A 735 11.22 -11.25 -12.82
N ASN A 736 10.78 -11.67 -11.64
CA ASN A 736 10.82 -13.06 -11.19
C ASN A 736 9.48 -13.74 -11.50
N TYR A 737 9.48 -15.07 -11.61
CA TYR A 737 8.28 -15.89 -11.71
C TYR A 737 7.38 -15.68 -10.48
N GLY A 738 6.14 -15.24 -10.71
CA GLY A 738 5.16 -15.06 -9.64
C GLY A 738 4.53 -16.40 -9.26
N ASP A 739 4.96 -16.99 -8.15
CA ASP A 739 4.50 -18.31 -7.72
C ASP A 739 3.30 -18.30 -6.77
N ASP A 740 2.32 -17.42 -7.05
CA ASP A 740 1.12 -17.27 -6.22
C ASP A 740 0.24 -18.54 -6.27
N PRO A 741 0.02 -19.25 -5.15
CA PRO A 741 -0.77 -20.48 -5.13
C PRO A 741 -2.25 -20.29 -5.49
N PHE A 742 -2.77 -19.06 -5.45
CA PHE A 742 -4.15 -18.75 -5.82
C PHE A 742 -4.35 -18.53 -7.32
N ILE A 743 -3.26 -18.46 -8.10
CA ILE A 743 -3.31 -18.43 -9.57
C ILE A 743 -3.06 -19.85 -10.09
N PRO A 744 -3.83 -20.35 -11.07
CA PRO A 744 -3.54 -21.63 -11.72
C PRO A 744 -2.10 -21.71 -12.23
N ARG A 745 -1.44 -22.85 -12.03
CA ARG A 745 0.01 -22.98 -12.29
C ARG A 745 0.41 -22.62 -13.73
N ASP A 746 -0.44 -22.95 -14.70
CA ASP A 746 -0.19 -22.70 -16.12
C ASP A 746 -0.50 -21.25 -16.54
N GLU A 747 -1.05 -20.44 -15.62
CA GLU A 747 -1.38 -19.03 -15.80
C GLU A 747 -0.47 -18.08 -15.00
N ARG A 748 0.56 -18.63 -14.33
CA ARG A 748 1.59 -17.85 -13.64
C ARG A 748 2.66 -17.38 -14.62
N THR A 749 3.17 -16.16 -14.40
CA THR A 749 4.14 -15.52 -15.31
C THR A 749 5.24 -14.78 -14.54
N TRP A 750 6.21 -14.21 -15.27
CA TRP A 750 7.28 -13.37 -14.69
C TRP A 750 6.79 -11.94 -14.44
N SER A 751 5.90 -11.80 -13.46
CA SER A 751 5.20 -10.55 -13.11
C SER A 751 5.58 -9.99 -11.73
N ASP A 752 6.53 -10.62 -11.03
CA ASP A 752 7.02 -10.15 -9.74
C ASP A 752 8.23 -9.21 -9.92
N TRP A 753 8.04 -7.91 -9.67
CA TRP A 753 9.03 -6.88 -9.97
C TRP A 753 10.24 -6.94 -9.04
N ARG A 754 11.44 -7.13 -9.59
CA ARG A 754 12.70 -7.21 -8.83
C ARG A 754 13.60 -5.97 -8.90
N GLY A 755 13.03 -4.81 -9.24
CA GLY A 755 13.77 -3.55 -9.29
C GLY A 755 14.71 -3.43 -10.49
N TYR A 756 15.49 -2.35 -10.49
CA TYR A 756 16.61 -2.15 -11.41
C TYR A 756 17.94 -2.50 -10.73
N ARG A 757 18.78 -3.27 -11.42
CA ARG A 757 20.14 -3.65 -11.00
C ARG A 757 20.98 -2.44 -10.62
N GLN A 758 20.92 -1.36 -11.41
CA GLN A 758 21.71 -0.16 -11.18
C GLN A 758 20.87 1.10 -11.35
N VAL A 759 21.05 2.04 -10.42
CA VAL A 759 20.41 3.36 -10.43
C VAL A 759 21.50 4.43 -10.33
N THR A 760 21.51 5.36 -11.27
CA THR A 760 22.39 6.53 -11.24
C THR A 760 21.57 7.79 -10.99
N VAL A 761 21.95 8.55 -9.97
CA VAL A 761 21.32 9.80 -9.58
C VAL A 761 22.27 10.95 -9.84
N ASN A 762 21.81 11.96 -10.59
CA ASN A 762 22.50 13.23 -10.75
C ASN A 762 21.71 14.32 -10.02
N LYS A 763 22.33 15.05 -9.11
CA LYS A 763 21.69 16.13 -8.33
C LYS A 763 22.32 17.49 -8.61
N GLY A 764 21.48 18.49 -8.80
CA GLY A 764 21.86 19.86 -9.17
C GLY A 764 21.23 20.28 -10.51
N ALA A 765 21.35 21.57 -10.85
CA ALA A 765 20.79 22.11 -12.09
C ALA A 765 21.44 21.49 -13.35
N VAL A 766 20.67 21.40 -14.44
CA VAL A 766 21.18 20.95 -15.74
C VAL A 766 22.22 21.96 -16.26
N GLY A 767 23.33 21.48 -16.83
CA GLY A 767 24.39 22.32 -17.38
C GLY A 767 25.38 22.89 -16.36
N THR A 768 25.23 22.56 -15.07
CA THR A 768 26.21 22.88 -14.01
C THR A 768 26.93 21.63 -13.51
N THR A 769 27.91 21.80 -12.61
CA THR A 769 28.54 20.66 -11.92
C THR A 769 27.53 19.99 -10.99
N ARG A 770 27.17 18.74 -11.30
CA ARG A 770 26.21 17.93 -10.53
C ARG A 770 26.94 16.91 -9.67
N SER A 771 26.41 16.65 -8.47
CA SER A 771 26.82 15.46 -7.71
C SER A 771 26.22 14.23 -8.36
N LYS A 772 27.01 13.17 -8.52
CA LYS A 772 26.58 11.91 -9.12
C LYS A 772 26.74 10.77 -8.11
N THR A 773 25.72 9.94 -8.00
CA THR A 773 25.74 8.70 -7.20
C THR A 773 25.32 7.54 -8.07
N VAL A 774 26.03 6.41 -8.00
CA VAL A 774 25.66 5.15 -8.67
C VAL A 774 25.43 4.11 -7.59
N SER A 775 24.25 3.52 -7.56
CA SER A 775 23.86 2.42 -6.66
C SER A 775 23.69 1.13 -7.46
N LEU A 776 24.22 0.02 -6.94
CA LEU A 776 24.09 -1.34 -7.46
C LEU A 776 23.32 -2.18 -6.44
N TYR A 777 22.25 -2.83 -6.88
CA TYR A 777 21.34 -3.62 -6.06
C TYR A 777 21.41 -5.10 -6.39
N MET A 778 21.11 -5.93 -5.41
CA MET A 778 20.77 -7.34 -5.58
C MET A 778 19.30 -7.43 -6.02
N GLN A 779 18.97 -8.38 -6.89
CA GLN A 779 17.61 -8.55 -7.43
C GLN A 779 16.98 -9.89 -7.06
N GLY A 780 17.77 -10.83 -6.52
CA GLY A 780 17.23 -12.13 -6.12
C GLY A 780 16.88 -13.03 -7.31
N MET A 781 17.62 -12.94 -8.42
CA MET A 781 17.31 -13.69 -9.65
C MET A 781 17.96 -15.08 -9.71
N ASP A 782 18.78 -15.45 -8.73
CA ASP A 782 19.36 -16.79 -8.67
C ASP A 782 18.32 -17.82 -8.23
N GLY A 783 18.19 -18.92 -8.99
CA GLY A 783 17.16 -19.93 -8.76
C GLY A 783 15.81 -19.61 -9.43
N ASP A 784 15.61 -18.41 -9.99
CA ASP A 784 14.38 -18.04 -10.72
C ASP A 784 14.10 -19.04 -11.86
N ARG A 785 12.84 -19.43 -11.99
CA ARG A 785 12.39 -20.44 -12.94
C ARG A 785 12.47 -19.92 -14.37
N LEU A 786 12.80 -20.80 -15.31
CA LEU A 786 12.72 -20.56 -16.74
C LEU A 786 11.59 -21.40 -17.36
N LYS A 787 11.09 -20.98 -18.52
CA LYS A 787 9.96 -21.62 -19.19
C LYS A 787 10.24 -23.07 -19.59
N ASP A 788 11.50 -23.42 -19.81
CA ASP A 788 11.95 -24.79 -20.11
C ASP A 788 12.03 -25.72 -18.88
N GLY A 789 11.71 -25.21 -17.68
CA GLY A 789 11.75 -25.95 -16.42
C GLY A 789 13.11 -25.94 -15.72
N THR A 790 14.13 -25.28 -16.29
CA THR A 790 15.40 -25.04 -15.59
C THR A 790 15.33 -23.80 -14.71
N THR A 791 16.41 -23.51 -13.96
CA THR A 791 16.52 -22.31 -13.12
C THR A 791 17.73 -21.47 -13.51
N ARG A 792 17.66 -20.17 -13.27
CA ARG A 792 18.78 -19.26 -13.51
C ARG A 792 19.91 -19.50 -12.50
N SER A 793 21.14 -19.28 -12.94
CA SER A 793 22.30 -19.09 -12.07
C SER A 793 22.80 -17.66 -12.21
N VAL A 794 22.61 -16.83 -11.18
CA VAL A 794 22.91 -15.39 -11.23
C VAL A 794 23.84 -14.99 -10.11
N ASP A 795 24.92 -14.32 -10.50
CA ASP A 795 25.89 -13.70 -9.62
C ASP A 795 25.98 -12.20 -9.93
N VAL A 796 26.27 -11.38 -8.92
CA VAL A 796 26.41 -9.94 -9.02
C VAL A 796 27.88 -9.56 -8.81
N ALA A 797 28.54 -9.10 -9.88
CA ALA A 797 29.90 -8.54 -9.83
C ALA A 797 29.86 -7.05 -9.45
N PRO A 798 30.86 -6.49 -8.71
CA PRO A 798 30.78 -5.12 -8.20
C PRO A 798 30.82 -4.11 -9.34
N LEU A 799 30.55 -2.84 -9.05
CA LEU A 799 30.79 -1.76 -10.00
C LEU A 799 32.26 -1.77 -10.38
N SER A 800 32.54 -1.72 -11.69
CA SER A 800 33.90 -1.74 -12.24
C SER A 800 34.66 -0.43 -12.06
N THR A 801 34.00 0.63 -11.58
CA THR A 801 34.63 1.94 -11.35
C THR A 801 34.06 2.57 -10.08
N PRO A 802 34.90 2.81 -9.06
CA PRO A 802 36.31 2.39 -8.95
C PRO A 802 36.43 0.87 -8.76
N ASP A 803 37.55 0.27 -9.20
CA ASP A 803 37.90 -1.09 -8.78
C ASP A 803 38.38 -1.05 -7.33
N LEU A 804 37.67 -1.78 -6.47
CA LEU A 804 37.88 -1.83 -5.03
C LEU A 804 38.20 -3.26 -4.55
N GLY A 805 38.42 -4.21 -5.47
CA GLY A 805 38.72 -5.60 -5.13
C GLY A 805 37.59 -6.32 -4.41
N LEU A 806 36.34 -5.91 -4.60
CA LEU A 806 35.16 -6.53 -3.97
C LEU A 806 34.83 -7.87 -4.66
N ALA A 807 34.42 -8.85 -3.88
CA ALA A 807 34.00 -10.15 -4.40
C ALA A 807 32.63 -10.07 -5.12
N THR A 808 32.45 -10.99 -6.06
CA THR A 808 31.13 -11.30 -6.64
C THR A 808 30.26 -11.99 -5.58
N LEU A 809 28.97 -11.64 -5.53
CA LEU A 809 28.00 -12.24 -4.60
C LEU A 809 26.92 -13.01 -5.36
N LYS A 810 26.44 -14.11 -4.81
CA LYS A 810 25.29 -14.85 -5.33
C LYS A 810 24.03 -14.00 -5.23
N ASP A 811 23.24 -13.92 -6.29
CA ASP A 811 22.01 -13.11 -6.33
C ASP A 811 20.80 -13.87 -5.78
N SER A 812 20.95 -14.50 -4.60
CA SER A 812 19.91 -15.34 -3.98
C SER A 812 18.63 -14.55 -3.72
N ASP A 813 17.49 -15.21 -3.92
CA ASP A 813 16.13 -14.61 -3.85
C ASP A 813 15.91 -13.72 -2.63
N GLN A 814 16.32 -14.17 -1.43
CA GLN A 814 16.14 -13.44 -0.18
C GLN A 814 16.95 -12.13 -0.05
N TYR A 815 17.81 -11.83 -1.02
CA TYR A 815 18.57 -10.58 -1.07
C TYR A 815 18.00 -9.56 -2.04
N ALA A 816 16.83 -9.80 -2.64
CA ALA A 816 16.16 -8.83 -3.49
C ALA A 816 16.03 -7.45 -2.79
N GLY A 817 16.28 -6.39 -3.56
CA GLY A 817 16.27 -5.01 -3.05
C GLY A 817 17.50 -4.59 -2.24
N HIS A 818 18.36 -5.51 -1.81
CA HIS A 818 19.53 -5.19 -0.97
C HIS A 818 20.57 -4.35 -1.74
N LEU A 819 20.99 -3.22 -1.16
CA LEU A 819 22.05 -2.38 -1.73
C LEU A 819 23.40 -3.08 -1.61
N ARG A 820 23.96 -3.51 -2.74
CA ARG A 820 25.28 -4.15 -2.77
C ARG A 820 26.43 -3.14 -2.74
N GLN A 821 26.32 -2.06 -3.53
CA GLN A 821 27.37 -1.05 -3.60
C GLN A 821 26.79 0.31 -3.96
N GLN A 822 27.33 1.38 -3.39
CA GLN A 822 27.05 2.76 -3.78
C GLN A 822 28.35 3.53 -3.95
N VAL A 823 28.47 4.29 -5.02
CA VAL A 823 29.65 5.12 -5.31
C VAL A 823 29.20 6.55 -5.53
N VAL A 824 29.85 7.48 -4.82
CA VAL A 824 29.66 8.93 -4.99
C VAL A 824 30.80 9.48 -5.82
N PHE A 825 30.47 10.33 -6.78
CA PHE A 825 31.39 10.94 -7.72
C PHE A 825 31.40 12.47 -7.57
N ASN A 826 32.58 13.05 -7.74
CA ASN A 826 32.80 14.46 -8.03
C ASN A 826 33.17 14.59 -9.53
N GLY A 827 32.21 15.02 -10.35
CA GLY A 827 32.33 14.89 -11.80
C GLY A 827 32.39 13.42 -12.22
N SER A 828 33.46 13.03 -12.92
CA SER A 828 33.75 11.63 -13.29
C SER A 828 34.61 10.89 -12.25
N THR A 829 35.13 11.58 -11.24
CA THR A 829 36.05 11.00 -10.26
C THR A 829 35.27 10.44 -9.07
N ALA A 830 35.41 9.13 -8.80
CA ALA A 830 34.84 8.54 -7.59
C ALA A 830 35.56 9.08 -6.34
N VAL A 831 34.81 9.48 -5.31
CA VAL A 831 35.36 10.10 -4.09
C VAL A 831 35.04 9.33 -2.82
N SER A 832 33.96 8.56 -2.82
CA SER A 832 33.62 7.61 -1.77
C SER A 832 32.82 6.45 -2.32
N ALA A 833 32.94 5.28 -1.70
CA ALA A 833 32.07 4.15 -1.98
C ALA A 833 31.69 3.42 -0.69
N THR A 834 30.53 2.81 -0.67
CA THR A 834 30.10 1.86 0.36
C THR A 834 29.71 0.56 -0.31
N SER A 835 29.97 -0.58 0.34
CA SER A 835 29.49 -1.89 -0.11
C SER A 835 28.95 -2.68 1.06
N SER A 836 27.92 -3.48 0.82
CA SER A 836 27.29 -4.35 1.81
C SER A 836 27.21 -5.79 1.28
N GLN A 837 27.61 -6.75 2.11
CA GLN A 837 27.38 -8.18 1.89
C GLN A 837 26.28 -8.63 2.85
N PRO A 838 25.17 -9.18 2.34
CA PRO A 838 24.07 -9.61 3.18
C PRO A 838 24.34 -10.99 3.81
N TRP A 839 23.65 -11.24 4.92
CA TRP A 839 23.55 -12.50 5.63
C TRP A 839 22.07 -12.86 5.77
N SER A 840 21.77 -14.16 5.79
CA SER A 840 20.43 -14.64 6.08
C SER A 840 20.42 -15.95 6.87
N GLU A 841 19.36 -16.17 7.65
CA GLU A 841 19.09 -17.42 8.36
C GLU A 841 17.60 -17.76 8.28
N GLU A 842 17.29 -19.03 8.01
CA GLU A 842 15.90 -19.54 7.97
C GLU A 842 15.29 -19.56 9.37
N THR A 843 14.08 -19.03 9.53
CA THR A 843 13.36 -19.01 10.81
C THR A 843 12.08 -19.83 10.79
N ALA A 844 11.44 -19.96 9.62
CA ALA A 844 10.31 -20.86 9.40
C ALA A 844 10.20 -21.26 7.93
N ARG A 845 9.53 -22.39 7.68
CA ARG A 845 9.23 -22.91 6.35
C ARG A 845 7.83 -23.50 6.36
N GLN A 846 7.04 -23.11 5.38
CA GLN A 846 5.69 -23.60 5.18
C GLN A 846 5.57 -24.20 3.78
N SER A 847 5.16 -25.47 3.70
CA SER A 847 4.81 -26.07 2.41
C SER A 847 3.48 -25.56 1.90
N VAL A 848 3.45 -25.24 0.61
CA VAL A 848 2.33 -24.58 -0.06
C VAL A 848 1.79 -25.49 -1.17
N PRO A 849 0.47 -25.76 -1.21
CA PRO A 849 -0.11 -26.58 -2.27
C PRO A 849 0.06 -25.94 -3.65
N GLY A 850 0.71 -26.66 -4.57
CA GLY A 850 0.87 -26.23 -5.96
C GLY A 850 1.82 -25.04 -6.19
N ALA A 851 2.63 -24.66 -5.20
CA ALA A 851 3.65 -23.62 -5.28
C ALA A 851 4.91 -24.05 -4.48
N ASP A 852 5.98 -23.28 -4.60
CA ASP A 852 7.21 -23.43 -3.83
C ASP A 852 6.96 -23.12 -2.34
N ASP A 853 7.80 -23.67 -1.47
CA ASP A 853 7.71 -23.43 -0.03
C ASP A 853 7.85 -21.92 0.27
N HIS A 854 6.96 -21.39 1.12
CA HIS A 854 7.16 -20.07 1.71
C HIS A 854 8.19 -20.16 2.83
N ILE A 855 9.16 -19.25 2.84
CA ILE A 855 10.28 -19.30 3.79
C ILE A 855 10.44 -17.94 4.49
N ALA A 856 10.41 -17.95 5.82
CA ALA A 856 10.78 -16.79 6.61
C ALA A 856 12.27 -16.78 6.92
N ARG A 857 12.88 -15.60 6.82
CA ARG A 857 14.31 -15.42 7.07
C ARG A 857 14.60 -14.14 7.83
N TYR A 858 15.59 -14.20 8.72
CA TYR A 858 16.36 -12.98 9.01
C TYR A 858 17.16 -12.60 7.77
N VAL A 859 17.16 -11.31 7.40
CA VAL A 859 18.02 -10.77 6.33
C VAL A 859 18.69 -9.50 6.85
N ARG A 860 20.03 -9.49 6.95
CA ARG A 860 20.81 -8.42 7.61
C ARG A 860 22.19 -8.23 6.97
N PRO A 861 22.87 -7.08 7.13
CA PRO A 861 24.22 -6.89 6.60
C PRO A 861 25.27 -7.65 7.42
N GLU A 862 25.93 -8.65 6.83
CA GLU A 862 27.08 -9.34 7.44
C GLU A 862 28.32 -8.45 7.50
N LYS A 863 28.57 -7.76 6.40
CA LYS A 863 29.82 -7.02 6.18
C LYS A 863 29.58 -5.75 5.41
N GLU A 864 30.01 -4.63 5.97
CA GLU A 864 29.93 -3.31 5.37
C GLU A 864 31.35 -2.76 5.20
N ILE A 865 31.69 -2.28 3.99
CA ILE A 865 32.99 -1.66 3.72
C ILE A 865 32.75 -0.23 3.27
N THR A 866 33.42 0.73 3.91
CA THR A 866 33.43 2.13 3.49
C THR A 866 34.79 2.46 2.90
N HIS A 867 34.79 2.92 1.65
CA HIS A 867 35.97 3.39 0.93
C HIS A 867 35.95 4.92 0.84
N THR A 868 37.04 5.55 1.25
CA THR A 868 37.26 7.00 1.11
C THR A 868 38.44 7.25 0.21
N TYR A 869 38.26 8.05 -0.83
CA TYR A 869 39.38 8.44 -1.69
C TYR A 869 40.21 9.53 -1.03
N LEU A 870 41.48 9.26 -0.79
CA LEU A 870 42.41 10.23 -0.22
C LEU A 870 43.14 10.95 -1.36
N THR A 871 42.73 12.19 -1.63
CA THR A 871 43.30 12.99 -2.73
C THR A 871 44.79 13.29 -2.55
N ALA A 872 45.28 13.41 -1.31
CA ALA A 872 46.68 13.71 -1.03
C ALA A 872 47.62 12.54 -1.40
N THR A 873 47.18 11.30 -1.20
CA THR A 873 47.98 10.09 -1.46
C THR A 873 47.57 9.37 -2.75
N ASN A 874 46.49 9.85 -3.40
CA ASN A 874 45.92 9.23 -4.61
C ASN A 874 45.57 7.75 -4.40
N ALA A 875 45.06 7.40 -3.21
CA ALA A 875 44.79 6.03 -2.80
C ALA A 875 43.45 5.93 -2.06
N TRP A 876 42.87 4.73 -2.08
CA TRP A 876 41.67 4.41 -1.31
C TRP A 876 42.03 3.97 0.10
N ARG A 877 41.34 4.53 1.09
CA ARG A 877 41.31 4.00 2.45
C ARG A 877 40.01 3.22 2.64
N SER A 878 40.11 2.02 3.18
CA SER A 878 38.97 1.15 3.45
C SER A 878 38.77 0.96 4.94
N ARG A 879 37.50 0.89 5.36
CA ARG A 879 37.10 0.50 6.72
C ARG A 879 36.05 -0.58 6.63
N THR A 880 36.36 -1.75 7.16
CA THR A 880 35.47 -2.91 7.18
C THR A 880 34.81 -3.07 8.55
N VAL A 881 33.48 -3.21 8.57
CA VAL A 881 32.68 -3.60 9.73
C VAL A 881 32.03 -4.96 9.44
N GLU A 882 32.27 -5.96 10.28
CA GLU A 882 31.71 -7.32 10.18
C GLU A 882 30.86 -7.62 11.41
N LYS A 883 29.65 -8.16 11.21
CA LYS A 883 28.67 -8.45 12.27
C LYS A 883 28.37 -9.94 12.34
N LYS A 884 28.10 -10.42 13.55
CA LYS A 884 27.52 -11.74 13.79
C LYS A 884 26.22 -11.64 14.56
N TYR A 885 25.30 -12.52 14.21
CA TYR A 885 23.94 -12.55 14.70
C TYR A 885 23.70 -13.78 15.58
N ASP A 886 22.91 -13.62 16.64
CA ASP A 886 22.45 -14.74 17.47
C ASP A 886 21.17 -15.36 16.87
N SER A 887 20.63 -16.38 17.54
CA SER A 887 19.44 -17.11 17.08
C SER A 887 18.15 -16.27 16.99
N HIS A 888 18.17 -15.01 17.42
CA HIS A 888 17.07 -14.07 17.27
C HIS A 888 17.40 -12.98 16.22
N GLY A 889 18.42 -13.20 15.41
CA GLY A 889 18.90 -12.23 14.44
C GLY A 889 19.48 -10.96 15.08
N MET A 890 19.84 -10.95 16.36
CA MET A 890 20.38 -9.76 17.03
C MET A 890 21.91 -9.76 16.99
N VAL A 891 22.52 -8.60 16.78
CA VAL A 891 23.99 -8.49 16.75
C VAL A 891 24.56 -8.81 18.13
N TYR A 892 25.38 -9.84 18.26
CA TYR A 892 26.10 -10.14 19.50
C TYR A 892 27.60 -9.83 19.42
N GLN A 893 28.11 -9.67 18.20
CA GLN A 893 29.50 -9.34 17.92
C GLN A 893 29.59 -8.45 16.67
N GLU A 894 30.34 -7.35 16.78
CA GLU A 894 30.68 -6.46 15.67
C GLU A 894 32.19 -6.17 15.71
N GLN A 895 32.88 -6.42 14.59
CA GLN A 895 34.30 -6.13 14.42
C GLN A 895 34.47 -4.98 13.44
N ASP A 896 35.02 -3.87 13.92
CA ASP A 896 35.43 -2.74 13.09
C ASP A 896 36.95 -2.78 12.93
N ARG A 897 37.42 -2.96 11.71
CA ARG A 897 38.85 -3.07 11.39
C ARG A 897 39.57 -1.72 11.34
N GLY A 898 38.89 -0.60 11.59
CA GLY A 898 39.53 0.71 11.49
C GLY A 898 39.96 1.00 10.05
N ASP A 899 41.21 1.41 9.85
CA ASP A 899 41.83 1.46 8.52
C ASP A 899 42.36 0.07 8.15
N ASP A 900 41.78 -0.59 7.15
CA ASP A 900 42.14 -1.97 6.77
C ASP A 900 43.64 -2.15 6.41
N ALA A 901 44.35 -1.05 6.11
CA ALA A 901 45.79 -1.05 5.84
C ALA A 901 46.67 -0.89 7.09
N LYS A 902 46.07 -0.79 8.29
CA LYS A 902 46.75 -0.62 9.56
C LYS A 902 46.30 -1.70 10.55
N SER A 903 47.16 -1.93 11.53
CA SER A 903 46.85 -2.77 12.68
C SER A 903 46.97 -1.96 13.96
N GLY A 904 46.16 -2.28 14.95
CA GLY A 904 46.13 -1.62 16.26
C GLY A 904 45.11 -0.50 16.39
N ASP A 905 44.31 -0.22 15.35
CA ASP A 905 43.15 0.67 15.39
C ASP A 905 41.81 -0.08 15.28
N GLU A 906 41.83 -1.41 15.35
CA GLU A 906 40.63 -2.24 15.31
C GLU A 906 39.86 -2.18 16.63
N THR A 907 38.55 -2.31 16.53
CA THR A 907 37.69 -2.46 17.70
C THR A 907 36.74 -3.65 17.57
N CYS A 908 36.41 -4.25 18.71
CA CYS A 908 35.42 -5.31 18.80
C CYS A 908 34.34 -4.91 19.80
N THR A 909 33.10 -4.86 19.34
CA THR A 909 31.92 -4.70 20.17
C THR A 909 31.30 -6.07 20.42
N ARG A 910 31.05 -6.40 21.68
CA ARG A 910 30.21 -7.54 22.09
C ARG A 910 28.97 -7.02 22.80
N THR A 911 27.81 -7.57 22.42
CA THR A 911 26.50 -7.18 22.95
C THR A 911 25.83 -8.39 23.58
N TRP A 912 25.29 -8.21 24.77
CA TRP A 912 24.49 -9.19 25.48
C TRP A 912 23.09 -8.63 25.71
N TYR A 913 22.08 -9.50 25.66
CA TYR A 913 20.67 -9.12 25.76
C TYR A 913 20.04 -9.69 27.03
N ALA A 914 19.18 -8.90 27.68
CA ALA A 914 18.32 -9.30 28.80
C ALA A 914 16.98 -9.78 28.25
N ARG A 915 16.88 -11.09 27.95
CA ARG A 915 15.72 -11.64 27.25
C ARG A 915 14.65 -12.16 28.21
N ASN A 916 13.40 -11.85 27.91
CA ASN A 916 12.23 -12.53 28.44
C ASN A 916 11.26 -12.81 27.29
N THR A 917 11.38 -14.01 26.71
CA THR A 917 10.57 -14.47 25.57
C THR A 917 9.08 -14.53 25.92
N ASP A 918 8.74 -14.83 27.18
CA ASP A 918 7.35 -14.90 27.64
C ASP A 918 6.66 -13.53 27.60
N ALA A 919 7.44 -12.44 27.63
CA ALA A 919 6.97 -11.06 27.52
C ALA A 919 7.28 -10.43 26.15
N GLY A 920 7.81 -11.18 25.18
CA GLY A 920 8.25 -10.67 23.88
C GLY A 920 9.49 -9.76 23.94
N LEU A 921 10.15 -9.65 25.10
CA LEU A 921 11.33 -8.80 25.29
C LEU A 921 12.58 -9.53 24.83
N VAL A 922 12.95 -9.36 23.57
CA VAL A 922 14.10 -10.03 22.96
C VAL A 922 15.23 -9.07 22.59
N ALA A 923 14.94 -7.78 22.39
CA ALA A 923 15.91 -6.79 21.92
C ALA A 923 16.63 -5.99 23.02
N GLN A 924 16.30 -6.20 24.31
CA GLN A 924 16.81 -5.36 25.41
C GLN A 924 18.28 -5.61 25.68
N VAL A 925 19.15 -4.62 25.49
CA VAL A 925 20.60 -4.75 25.72
C VAL A 925 20.91 -4.76 27.22
N SER A 926 21.53 -5.83 27.74
CA SER A 926 21.98 -5.94 29.13
C SER A 926 23.39 -5.42 29.35
N ARG A 927 24.25 -5.57 28.33
CA ARG A 927 25.65 -5.15 28.36
C ARG A 927 26.15 -4.91 26.95
N GLU A 928 26.98 -3.90 26.79
CA GLU A 928 27.73 -3.62 25.57
C GLU A 928 29.19 -3.32 25.94
N ARG A 929 30.12 -4.09 25.38
CA ARG A 929 31.57 -3.93 25.61
C ARG A 929 32.29 -3.70 24.30
N VAL A 930 33.06 -2.62 24.23
CA VAL A 930 33.94 -2.26 23.12
C VAL A 930 35.40 -2.38 23.59
N VAL A 931 36.21 -3.14 22.87
CA VAL A 931 37.66 -3.29 23.11
C VAL A 931 38.47 -2.83 21.90
N GLY A 932 39.68 -2.31 22.12
CA GLY A 932 40.64 -1.91 21.07
C GLY A 932 41.45 -3.09 20.55
N LYS A 933 40.76 -4.18 20.20
CA LYS A 933 41.32 -5.44 19.68
C LYS A 933 40.34 -6.06 18.70
N LEU A 934 40.86 -6.96 17.84
CA LEU A 934 40.05 -7.83 17.00
C LEU A 934 39.14 -8.74 17.83
N CYS A 935 38.00 -9.13 17.26
CA CYS A 935 37.04 -10.02 17.91
C CYS A 935 37.52 -11.47 18.07
N SER A 936 38.56 -11.86 17.32
CA SER A 936 39.26 -13.14 17.45
C SER A 936 40.12 -13.22 18.72
N VAL A 937 40.46 -12.08 19.35
CA VAL A 937 41.18 -12.06 20.61
C VAL A 937 40.25 -12.58 21.72
N LEU A 938 40.65 -13.69 22.33
CA LEU A 938 39.91 -14.31 23.42
C LEU A 938 39.93 -13.42 24.66
N ASP A 939 38.86 -13.48 25.46
CA ASP A 939 38.75 -12.70 26.70
C ASP A 939 39.94 -12.94 27.66
N SER A 940 40.50 -14.15 27.67
CA SER A 940 41.68 -14.50 28.48
C SER A 940 42.98 -13.83 28.02
N ALA A 941 43.03 -13.32 26.79
CA ALA A 941 44.17 -12.63 26.21
C ALA A 941 44.02 -11.11 26.22
N LEU A 942 42.87 -10.58 26.64
CA LEU A 942 42.65 -9.15 26.81
C LEU A 942 43.36 -8.64 28.06
N SER A 943 44.05 -7.52 27.95
CA SER A 943 44.55 -6.76 29.09
C SER A 943 43.36 -6.07 29.77
N LEU A 944 42.87 -6.69 30.85
CA LEU A 944 41.77 -6.18 31.68
C LEU A 944 42.29 -5.85 33.09
N PRO A 945 42.98 -4.71 33.29
CA PRO A 945 43.52 -4.35 34.59
C PRO A 945 42.43 -4.35 35.67
N ALA A 946 42.79 -4.88 36.85
CA ALA A 946 41.91 -4.86 38.01
C ALA A 946 41.63 -3.45 38.56
N THR A 947 42.35 -2.42 38.07
CA THR A 947 42.14 -1.02 38.45
C THR A 947 42.37 -0.09 37.26
N SER A 948 41.87 1.14 37.34
CA SER A 948 42.07 2.18 36.30
C SER A 948 43.48 2.79 36.27
N ALA A 949 44.43 2.27 37.05
CA ALA A 949 45.79 2.81 37.14
C ALA A 949 46.65 2.52 35.89
N ALA A 950 46.29 1.48 35.12
CA ALA A 950 46.92 1.14 33.85
C ALA A 950 45.89 1.14 32.73
N ARG A 951 46.32 1.43 31.50
CA ARG A 951 45.46 1.27 30.32
C ARG A 951 45.29 -0.22 30.01
N GLY A 952 44.05 -0.65 29.86
CA GLY A 952 43.69 -1.96 29.33
C GLY A 952 43.19 -1.88 27.89
N ASP A 953 42.68 -3.01 27.40
CA ASP A 953 42.12 -3.12 26.05
C ASP A 953 40.65 -2.65 25.97
N VAL A 954 39.97 -2.43 27.09
CA VAL A 954 38.57 -1.97 27.12
C VAL A 954 38.49 -0.48 26.84
N LEU A 955 37.75 -0.11 25.80
CA LEU A 955 37.41 1.28 25.45
C LEU A 955 36.12 1.72 26.11
N SER A 956 35.12 0.82 26.16
CA SER A 956 33.85 1.02 26.86
C SER A 956 33.30 -0.33 27.32
N ASP A 957 32.70 -0.38 28.50
CA ASP A 957 31.92 -1.54 28.95
C ASP A 957 30.79 -1.01 29.82
N THR A 958 29.58 -1.10 29.29
CA THR A 958 28.37 -0.56 29.91
C THR A 958 27.37 -1.66 30.15
N ALA A 959 26.59 -1.51 31.21
CA ALA A 959 25.57 -2.45 31.61
C ALA A 959 24.27 -1.69 31.91
N THR A 960 23.14 -2.30 31.60
CA THR A 960 21.80 -1.77 31.88
C THR A 960 21.01 -2.83 32.62
N ALA A 961 20.37 -2.46 33.73
CA ALA A 961 19.43 -3.32 34.44
C ALA A 961 18.02 -2.73 34.38
N TYR A 962 17.05 -3.62 34.29
CA TYR A 962 15.67 -3.30 33.99
C TYR A 962 14.75 -3.58 35.18
N ASP A 963 13.65 -2.85 35.26
CA ASP A 963 12.52 -3.13 36.17
C ASP A 963 12.90 -3.22 37.66
N ASN A 964 13.89 -2.42 38.09
CA ASN A 964 14.49 -2.41 39.43
C ASN A 964 15.22 -3.71 39.82
N ALA A 965 15.47 -4.60 38.85
CA ALA A 965 16.31 -5.76 39.08
C ALA A 965 17.76 -5.32 39.32
N THR A 966 18.46 -6.04 40.20
CA THR A 966 19.91 -5.97 40.25
C THR A 966 20.47 -6.52 38.93
N TRP A 967 21.42 -5.81 38.33
CA TRP A 967 22.06 -6.30 37.10
C TRP A 967 22.60 -7.72 37.29
N SER A 968 22.25 -8.60 36.37
CA SER A 968 22.88 -9.91 36.21
C SER A 968 22.83 -10.31 34.73
N ALA A 969 23.73 -11.22 34.32
CA ALA A 969 23.73 -11.73 32.95
C ALA A 969 22.48 -12.57 32.60
N THR A 970 21.70 -12.97 33.62
CA THR A 970 20.53 -13.85 33.49
C THR A 970 19.22 -13.14 33.86
N MET A 971 19.24 -11.83 34.07
CA MET A 971 18.03 -11.08 34.42
C MET A 971 16.99 -11.17 33.30
N LYS A 972 15.73 -11.32 33.72
CA LYS A 972 14.57 -11.40 32.82
C LYS A 972 13.67 -10.19 33.07
N PRO A 973 13.73 -9.14 32.24
CA PRO A 973 12.84 -7.99 32.38
C PRO A 973 11.39 -8.40 32.16
N THR A 974 10.47 -7.72 32.82
CA THR A 974 9.02 -7.88 32.65
C THR A 974 8.40 -6.74 31.85
N LYS A 975 8.95 -5.53 31.97
CA LYS A 975 8.55 -4.35 31.20
C LYS A 975 9.66 -3.82 30.30
N GLY A 976 10.92 -4.12 30.62
CA GLY A 976 12.06 -3.59 29.87
C GLY A 976 12.31 -2.11 30.15
N LEU A 977 11.90 -1.59 31.31
CA LEU A 977 12.17 -0.20 31.69
C LEU A 977 13.58 -0.09 32.28
N PRO A 978 14.51 0.69 31.70
CA PRO A 978 15.87 0.81 32.20
C PRO A 978 15.88 1.56 33.54
N THR A 979 16.28 0.89 34.62
CA THR A 979 16.27 1.46 35.98
C THR A 979 17.64 1.75 36.55
N TRP A 980 18.68 1.16 35.96
CA TRP A 980 20.06 1.36 36.35
C TRP A 980 20.96 1.22 35.14
N THR A 981 21.96 2.09 35.04
CA THR A 981 23.08 1.91 34.12
C THR A 981 24.39 1.97 34.88
N GLY A 982 25.34 1.17 34.43
CA GLY A 982 26.68 1.13 34.99
C GLY A 982 27.74 1.09 33.92
N ARG A 983 28.96 1.46 34.33
CA ARG A 983 30.17 1.27 33.55
C ARG A 983 31.14 0.40 34.33
N ALA A 984 31.97 -0.39 33.66
CA ALA A 984 32.97 -1.18 34.35
C ALA A 984 33.97 -0.26 35.08
N LYS A 985 34.25 -0.57 36.34
CA LYS A 985 35.24 0.13 37.19
C LYS A 985 36.53 -0.66 37.31
N SER A 986 36.41 -1.98 37.34
CA SER A 986 37.51 -2.93 37.48
C SER A 986 37.08 -4.28 36.92
N TYR A 987 38.04 -5.15 36.68
CA TYR A 987 37.80 -6.54 36.34
C TYR A 987 38.44 -7.46 37.39
N SER A 988 37.74 -8.55 37.72
CA SER A 988 38.32 -9.71 38.39
C SER A 988 38.38 -10.83 37.37
N ALA A 989 39.58 -11.10 36.83
CA ALA A 989 39.74 -11.84 35.58
C ALA A 989 38.92 -11.20 34.44
N THR A 990 37.90 -11.90 33.92
CA THR A 990 37.02 -11.41 32.84
C THR A 990 35.70 -10.84 33.34
N VAL A 991 35.46 -10.87 34.65
CA VAL A 991 34.20 -10.44 35.27
C VAL A 991 34.28 -8.96 35.64
N PRO A 992 33.40 -8.10 35.11
CA PRO A 992 33.38 -6.68 35.45
C PRO A 992 32.79 -6.46 36.84
N ALA A 993 33.39 -5.55 37.60
CA ALA A 993 32.74 -4.88 38.72
C ALA A 993 32.20 -3.53 38.25
N TRP A 994 30.92 -3.27 38.51
CA TRP A 994 30.22 -2.11 37.99
C TRP A 994 30.31 -0.91 38.91
N GLN A 995 30.53 0.27 38.32
CA GLN A 995 30.21 1.56 38.93
C GLN A 995 28.87 2.03 38.38
N THR A 996 27.91 2.31 39.25
CA THR A 996 26.66 3.00 38.89
C THR A 996 26.98 4.33 38.21
N VAL A 997 26.40 4.54 37.03
CA VAL A 997 26.45 5.81 36.29
C VAL A 997 25.15 6.57 36.53
N GLU A 998 24.02 5.88 36.38
CA GLU A 998 22.69 6.45 36.47
C GLU A 998 21.72 5.46 37.12
N THR A 999 20.73 6.00 37.84
CA THR A 999 19.51 5.27 38.20
C THR A 999 18.30 6.07 37.77
N THR A 1000 17.31 5.35 37.24
CA THR A 1000 16.12 5.94 36.64
C THR A 1000 14.88 5.36 37.31
N GLY A 1001 14.03 6.24 37.81
CA GLY A 1001 12.75 5.87 38.39
C GLY A 1001 11.63 6.06 37.36
N HIS A 1002 10.69 5.12 37.32
CA HIS A 1002 9.52 5.18 36.45
C HIS A 1002 8.23 5.23 37.27
N ASP A 1003 7.19 5.87 36.73
CA ASP A 1003 5.84 5.69 37.25
C ASP A 1003 5.17 4.43 36.68
N THR A 1004 3.91 4.21 37.05
CA THR A 1004 3.13 3.05 36.60
C THR A 1004 2.90 3.02 35.09
N LEU A 1005 3.00 4.17 34.41
CA LEU A 1005 2.84 4.32 32.96
C LEU A 1005 4.18 4.20 32.21
N GLY A 1006 5.27 3.88 32.92
CA GLY A 1006 6.60 3.76 32.34
C GLY A 1006 7.33 5.09 32.12
N ARG A 1007 6.77 6.22 32.56
CA ARG A 1007 7.37 7.54 32.35
C ARG A 1007 8.47 7.80 33.36
N VAL A 1008 9.54 8.44 32.91
CA VAL A 1008 10.68 8.79 33.78
C VAL A 1008 10.26 9.85 34.81
N THR A 1009 10.39 9.52 36.09
CA THR A 1009 10.05 10.38 37.24
C THR A 1009 11.27 10.86 38.02
N SER A 1010 12.41 10.21 37.86
CA SER A 1010 13.69 10.61 38.45
C SER A 1010 14.85 10.08 37.62
N VAL A 1011 15.91 10.88 37.50
CA VAL A 1011 17.20 10.45 36.96
C VAL A 1011 18.25 10.91 37.97
N LYS A 1012 18.97 9.97 38.57
CA LYS A 1012 20.01 10.26 39.56
C LYS A 1012 21.36 9.79 39.02
N ASN A 1013 22.37 10.63 39.15
CA ASN A 1013 23.75 10.28 38.81
C ASN A 1013 24.35 9.30 39.82
N ALA A 1014 25.62 8.93 39.60
CA ALA A 1014 26.41 8.04 40.45
C ALA A 1014 26.47 8.39 41.95
N LEU A 1015 26.23 9.67 42.33
CA LEU A 1015 26.20 10.13 43.73
C LEU A 1015 24.79 10.09 44.33
N GLY A 1016 23.81 9.51 43.62
CA GLY A 1016 22.41 9.52 44.00
C GLY A 1016 21.74 10.91 43.87
N ARG A 1017 22.40 11.86 43.18
CA ARG A 1017 21.92 13.23 43.01
C ARG A 1017 21.37 13.41 41.61
N GLY A 1018 20.27 14.10 41.47
CA GLY A 1018 19.77 14.50 40.17
C GLY A 1018 18.48 15.28 40.30
N PRO A 1019 18.15 16.13 39.32
CA PRO A 1019 16.86 16.77 39.32
C PRO A 1019 15.78 15.68 39.30
N ARG A 1020 14.70 15.89 40.07
CA ARG A 1020 13.42 15.32 39.66
C ARG A 1020 13.16 15.91 38.27
N PRO A 1021 13.07 15.15 37.17
CA PRO A 1021 12.60 15.71 35.92
C PRO A 1021 11.32 16.46 36.27
N THR A 1022 11.29 17.75 35.93
CA THR A 1022 10.04 18.49 35.91
C THR A 1022 9.19 17.76 34.90
N THR A 1023 8.33 16.87 35.38
CA THR A 1023 7.22 16.34 34.62
C THR A 1023 6.60 17.53 33.90
N HIS A 1024 6.48 17.46 32.57
CA HIS A 1024 5.55 18.34 31.88
C HIS A 1024 4.23 18.33 32.68
N PRO A 1025 3.63 19.50 32.99
CA PRO A 1025 2.44 19.52 33.83
C PRO A 1025 1.28 18.90 33.05
N SER A 1026 1.00 17.63 33.32
CA SER A 1026 -0.32 17.02 33.18
C SER A 1026 -0.69 16.40 34.52
N PRO A 1027 -1.94 16.59 34.99
CA PRO A 1027 -2.25 16.56 36.41
C PRO A 1027 -2.22 15.13 36.98
N PRO A 1028 -1.94 14.99 38.29
CA PRO A 1028 -2.13 13.73 38.99
C PRO A 1028 -3.63 13.43 39.14
N ALA A 1029 -3.94 12.13 39.28
CA ALA A 1029 -5.29 11.65 39.54
C ALA A 1029 -5.97 12.39 40.70
N ARG A 1030 -7.24 12.79 40.46
CA ARG A 1030 -8.25 13.31 41.41
C ARG A 1030 -7.86 14.53 42.27
N SER A 1031 -8.23 15.72 41.80
CA SER A 1031 -9.06 16.73 42.52
C SER A 1031 -9.06 18.09 41.80
N PRO A 1032 -10.10 18.93 41.96
CA PRO A 1032 -10.37 20.06 41.07
C PRO A 1032 -9.71 21.35 41.55
N ARG A 1033 -9.21 22.20 40.64
CA ARG A 1033 -9.06 23.63 40.97
C ARG A 1033 -9.03 24.58 39.77
N ARG A 1034 -10.09 25.39 39.71
CA ARG A 1034 -10.16 26.86 39.72
C ARG A 1034 -8.99 27.62 39.07
N SER A 1035 -9.34 28.31 37.98
CA SER A 1035 -8.62 29.37 37.29
C SER A 1035 -8.20 30.53 38.20
N SER A 1036 -6.97 31.04 38.03
CA SER A 1036 -6.48 32.38 38.43
C SER A 1036 -5.04 32.63 37.91
N PRO A 1037 -4.59 33.90 37.77
CA PRO A 1037 -3.79 34.35 36.63
C PRO A 1037 -2.27 34.35 36.85
N THR A 1038 -1.58 34.39 35.72
CA THR A 1038 -0.12 34.45 35.53
C THR A 1038 0.55 35.56 36.38
N PRO A 1039 1.60 35.26 37.17
CA PRO A 1039 2.45 36.29 37.74
C PRO A 1039 3.45 36.79 36.68
N ARG A 1040 3.45 38.11 36.54
CA ARG A 1040 4.41 38.93 35.80
C ARG A 1040 5.84 38.57 36.20
N ALA A 1041 6.67 38.16 35.22
CA ALA A 1041 8.09 37.93 35.43
C ALA A 1041 8.82 39.26 35.71
N THR A 1042 9.38 39.37 36.90
CA THR A 1042 10.38 40.37 37.29
C THR A 1042 11.70 40.09 36.58
N ARG A 1043 12.29 41.15 36.03
CA ARG A 1043 13.55 41.15 35.28
C ARG A 1043 14.65 41.65 36.22
N SER A 1044 15.73 40.89 36.39
CA SER A 1044 16.97 41.34 37.05
C SER A 1044 18.11 41.46 36.01
N PRO A 1045 19.07 42.37 36.20
CA PRO A 1045 19.78 43.05 35.10
C PRO A 1045 21.16 42.43 34.80
N PRO A 1046 21.69 42.59 33.56
CA PRO A 1046 23.12 42.47 33.32
C PRO A 1046 23.83 43.78 33.65
N SER A 1047 24.97 43.67 34.33
CA SER A 1047 25.91 44.74 34.63
C SER A 1047 26.55 45.32 33.36
N SER A 1048 26.44 46.62 33.17
CA SER A 1048 27.46 47.42 32.48
C SER A 1048 27.33 48.91 32.86
N THR A 1049 28.46 49.56 33.05
CA THR A 1049 28.63 51.01 33.27
C THR A 1049 29.63 51.54 32.21
N PRO A 1050 29.68 52.85 31.90
CA PRO A 1050 28.93 53.42 30.77
C PRO A 1050 29.79 54.27 29.81
N GLY A 1051 29.26 54.58 28.62
CA GLY A 1051 29.84 55.55 27.68
C GLY A 1051 28.76 56.18 26.79
N ALA A 1052 28.62 57.50 26.91
CA ALA A 1052 27.55 58.41 26.48
C ALA A 1052 27.21 58.52 24.98
N GLY A 1053 25.97 58.95 24.68
CA GLY A 1053 25.63 59.77 23.50
C GLY A 1053 24.30 59.46 22.75
N SER A 1054 23.19 60.10 23.16
CA SER A 1054 22.04 60.66 22.38
C SER A 1054 21.87 60.33 20.86
N THR A 1055 20.70 60.12 20.21
CA THR A 1055 19.25 60.31 20.48
C THR A 1055 18.42 59.73 19.30
N CYS A 1056 17.19 59.27 19.61
CA CYS A 1056 15.95 59.10 18.80
C CYS A 1056 15.90 58.46 17.38
N GLY A 1057 15.00 57.46 17.23
CA GLY A 1057 14.09 57.43 16.07
C GLY A 1057 13.70 56.05 15.47
N SER A 1058 12.56 55.52 15.93
CA SER A 1058 11.62 54.63 15.20
C SER A 1058 11.88 53.11 15.07
N THR A 1059 10.75 52.42 15.19
CA THR A 1059 10.55 50.98 15.41
C THR A 1059 10.34 50.25 14.09
N THR A 1060 11.05 49.14 13.83
CA THR A 1060 10.52 48.04 13.00
C THR A 1060 11.14 46.71 13.44
N ARG A 1061 10.29 45.80 13.93
CA ARG A 1061 10.68 44.51 14.52
C ARG A 1061 10.59 43.41 13.46
N THR A 1062 11.70 43.09 12.79
CA THR A 1062 11.80 41.91 11.91
C THR A 1062 12.09 40.67 12.74
N SER A 1063 11.11 39.78 12.90
CA SER A 1063 11.31 38.47 13.51
C SER A 1063 11.98 37.52 12.53
N ARG A 1064 13.25 37.17 12.77
CA ARG A 1064 13.88 35.98 12.16
C ARG A 1064 13.17 34.73 12.67
N ARG A 1065 12.35 34.10 11.81
CA ARG A 1065 11.90 32.71 12.02
C ARG A 1065 13.12 31.79 11.83
N ARG A 1066 13.45 31.03 12.88
CA ARG A 1066 14.37 29.90 12.79
C ARG A 1066 13.75 28.84 11.87
N SER A 1067 14.53 28.44 10.88
CA SER A 1067 14.37 27.23 10.09
C SER A 1067 14.23 25.99 10.99
N SER A 1068 13.11 25.28 10.85
CA SER A 1068 12.96 23.89 11.29
C SER A 1068 13.50 22.93 10.20
N PRO A 1069 13.89 21.70 10.56
CA PRO A 1069 14.90 20.96 9.82
C PRO A 1069 14.34 20.22 8.60
N THR A 1070 15.15 20.23 7.55
CA THR A 1070 15.12 19.37 6.36
C THR A 1070 14.84 17.91 6.68
N THR A 1071 13.76 17.40 6.08
CA THR A 1071 13.45 15.99 5.88
C THR A 1071 14.65 15.30 5.21
N ARG A 1072 15.21 14.29 5.88
CA ARG A 1072 16.15 13.34 5.27
C ARG A 1072 15.33 12.46 4.33
N TRP A 1073 15.64 12.52 3.04
CA TRP A 1073 15.30 11.44 2.11
C TRP A 1073 16.13 10.23 2.55
N ALA A 1074 15.49 9.24 3.18
CA ALA A 1074 16.05 7.91 3.29
C ALA A 1074 15.87 7.24 1.92
N GLY A 1075 16.96 6.67 1.40
CA GLY A 1075 16.95 5.87 0.17
C GLY A 1075 16.43 4.45 0.42
#